data_AF-A0A2M7D8Z6-F1
#
_entry.id   AF-A0A2M7D8Z6-F1
#
_cell.length_a   1.000
_cell.length_b   1.000
_cell.length_c   1.000
_cell.angle_alpha   90.00
_cell.angle_beta   90.00
_cell.angle_gamma   90.00
#
_symmetry.space_group_name_H-M   'P 1'
#
loop_
_entity.id
_entity.type
_entity.pdbx_description
1 polymer ?
#
loop_
_entity_poly.entity_id
_entity_poly.type
_entity_poly.pdbx_seq_one_letter_code
_entity_poly.pdbx_strand_id
1 'polypeptide(L)'
;GNISQFQPRLILSPKLRRTLKRKREELGWSQKFLANKINCSQPHICELEKRESPTLTLGKRYLESLDLTLEKVIKNPGAKIAPSSIEMAIKNALENQWHDSRKSLTHTWQPLNRFSWKEIERNFKEDKEIKISRHNHLHLMPRFIPVNKDLMLFLGFFIAEGSYLGNAVRFSFGKKTLGGEKENIKKVKEISKRLFNLSPSDFEDRTSNSVVLNSSLVSFLIKNILEIKGRSENKEIPWIVFNVPWQLQLSFLEGLFLGDGSLNKSSISFNTTSPKLAQGTRFLFLQNDVLTSHSLAITKKRSRKSINYQVNICGKERLLKIKPIWEKHYKAKVLEKYLQWKGPKSGNKKNWSLVRNQKNDLGLLRIKSIKRVKPSKSFVYDFSVKGENFICGDGGVCAHNTDPDREGEAIAWHLTQILNLNSQKPYQRIVFHEITKSAIEEALKNPRDIDLNLVDAQQARRILDRIVGYKLSPFLWKKVARGLSAGRVQSVTVRLVVEREREIQNFIPQEYWTIVAHLKKLPEDGPRAAEFEALLVKKDGEVIPKLGIKTKKEAEKIVKDLKGAKYEVIDTEKKEIKRNPLPPFTTSTLQQTAWQRFRFPAKLTMRIAQQLYETGKITYHRTDSLNLSNLSLFAAKKFIVKNYGKEYWPGFLRKYKTKAKGAQEAHEAIRPTYPDRTPDKLKLDNQQTKLYDLIWRRFIA
;
A
#
# COMPACT_ATOMS: atom_id res chain seq x y z
N GLY A 1 17.70 -7.91 -3.17
CA GLY A 1 16.92 -6.82 -2.54
C GLY A 1 17.77 -5.70 -1.96
N ASN A 2 19.02 -5.48 -2.37
CA ASN A 2 19.85 -4.39 -1.84
C ASN A 2 20.86 -3.93 -2.91
N ILE A 3 20.50 -2.96 -3.76
CA ILE A 3 21.32 -2.50 -4.90
C ILE A 3 22.73 -2.05 -4.43
N SER A 4 22.84 -1.56 -3.20
CA SER A 4 24.10 -1.12 -2.58
C SER A 4 25.16 -2.22 -2.49
N GLN A 5 24.76 -3.48 -2.35
CA GLN A 5 25.69 -4.60 -2.19
C GLN A 5 26.38 -4.99 -3.50
N PHE A 6 25.78 -4.63 -4.63
CA PHE A 6 26.29 -4.82 -6.00
C PHE A 6 27.06 -3.61 -6.53
N GLN A 7 27.12 -2.50 -5.77
CA GLN A 7 27.88 -1.33 -6.20
C GLN A 7 29.36 -1.44 -5.79
N PRO A 8 30.29 -1.05 -6.68
CA PRO A 8 31.71 -0.91 -6.34
C PRO A 8 31.91 -0.04 -5.09
N ARG A 9 33.01 -0.25 -4.38
CA ARG A 9 33.34 0.44 -3.13
C ARG A 9 34.49 1.41 -3.37
N LEU A 10 34.44 2.60 -2.77
CA LEU A 10 35.60 3.50 -2.71
C LEU A 10 36.38 3.19 -1.44
N ILE A 11 37.57 2.61 -1.58
CA ILE A 11 38.48 2.38 -0.46
C ILE A 11 39.38 3.58 -0.30
N LEU A 12 39.38 4.16 0.90
CA LEU A 12 40.24 5.27 1.31
C LEU A 12 41.11 4.83 2.48
N SER A 13 42.40 5.15 2.41
CA SER A 13 43.35 4.91 3.50
C SER A 13 43.01 5.76 4.72
N PRO A 14 43.42 5.35 5.93
CA PRO A 14 43.19 6.14 7.14
C PRO A 14 43.74 7.57 7.04
N LYS A 15 44.91 7.76 6.40
CA LYS A 15 45.52 9.08 6.18
C LYS A 15 44.62 9.97 5.32
N LEU A 16 44.11 9.43 4.20
CA LEU A 16 43.27 10.17 3.28
C LEU A 16 41.89 10.51 3.88
N ARG A 17 41.31 9.60 4.69
CA ARG A 17 40.06 9.88 5.43
C ARG A 17 40.22 11.05 6.38
N ARG A 18 41.35 11.13 7.11
CA ARG A 18 41.65 12.28 7.99
C ARG A 18 41.78 13.58 7.21
N THR A 19 42.44 13.56 6.05
CA THR A 19 42.56 14.73 5.17
C THR A 19 41.18 15.22 4.70
N LEU A 20 40.31 14.33 4.25
CA LEU A 20 38.96 14.69 3.80
C LEU A 20 38.09 15.20 4.95
N LYS A 21 38.22 14.60 6.14
CA LYS A 21 37.56 15.06 7.37
C LYS A 21 37.99 16.49 7.72
N ARG A 22 39.30 16.77 7.69
CA ARG A 22 39.85 18.10 7.96
C ARG A 22 39.33 19.14 6.96
N LYS A 23 39.26 18.78 5.67
CA LYS A 23 38.69 19.67 4.64
C LYS A 23 37.22 20.00 4.90
N ARG A 24 36.41 19.04 5.36
CA ARG A 24 35.03 19.31 5.80
C ARG A 24 35.00 20.30 6.98
N GLU A 25 35.91 20.13 7.94
CA GLU A 25 35.99 20.97 9.15
C GLU A 25 36.43 22.40 8.81
N GLU A 26 37.37 22.56 7.88
CA GLU A 26 37.80 23.87 7.35
C GLU A 26 36.65 24.61 6.64
N LEU A 27 35.71 23.88 6.02
CA LEU A 27 34.50 24.45 5.44
C LEU A 27 33.41 24.79 6.49
N GLY A 28 33.67 24.54 7.78
CA GLY A 28 32.71 24.77 8.87
C GLY A 28 31.51 23.82 8.86
N TRP A 29 31.57 22.72 8.10
CA TRP A 29 30.40 21.86 7.92
C TRP A 29 30.33 20.77 8.99
N SER A 30 29.21 20.70 9.71
CA SER A 30 28.93 19.56 10.58
C SER A 30 28.69 18.28 9.76
N GLN A 31 28.95 17.11 10.35
CA GLN A 31 28.60 15.82 9.73
C GLN A 31 27.11 15.71 9.38
N LYS A 32 26.23 16.34 10.18
CA LYS A 32 24.78 16.40 9.94
C LYS A 32 24.45 17.26 8.71
N PHE A 33 25.09 18.42 8.59
CA PHE A 33 24.93 19.29 7.42
C PHE A 33 25.36 18.57 6.14
N LEU A 34 26.55 17.96 6.14
CA LEU A 34 27.06 17.24 4.98
C LEU A 34 26.18 16.04 4.60
N ALA A 35 25.71 15.29 5.59
CA ALA A 35 24.80 14.17 5.38
C ALA A 35 23.49 14.61 4.69
N ASN A 36 22.91 15.73 5.11
CA ASN A 36 21.74 16.31 4.43
C ASN A 36 22.05 16.75 3.00
N LYS A 37 23.20 17.40 2.78
CA LYS A 37 23.65 17.89 1.47
C LYS A 37 23.80 16.76 0.44
N ILE A 38 24.32 15.61 0.85
CA ILE A 38 24.54 14.46 -0.06
C ILE A 38 23.45 13.37 0.02
N ASN A 39 22.34 13.67 0.72
CA ASN A 39 21.18 12.79 0.91
C ASN A 39 21.55 11.42 1.51
N CYS A 40 22.31 11.43 2.62
CA CYS A 40 22.62 10.25 3.42
C CYS A 40 22.39 10.52 4.92
N SER A 41 22.55 9.51 5.78
CA SER A 41 22.41 9.71 7.23
C SER A 41 23.75 10.06 7.88
N GLN A 42 23.76 10.92 8.89
CA GLN A 42 24.96 11.32 9.65
C GLN A 42 25.87 10.15 10.08
N PRO A 43 25.36 9.00 10.56
CA PRO A 43 26.22 7.86 10.92
C PRO A 43 27.08 7.35 9.76
N HIS A 44 26.60 7.40 8.51
CA HIS A 44 27.37 6.95 7.35
C HIS A 44 28.53 7.90 7.04
N ILE A 45 28.39 9.21 7.26
CA ILE A 45 29.51 10.17 7.15
C ILE A 45 30.54 9.90 8.24
N CYS A 46 30.08 9.70 9.48
CA CYS A 46 30.96 9.41 10.61
C CYS A 46 31.75 8.11 10.41
N GLU A 47 31.09 7.04 9.95
CA GLU A 47 31.74 5.77 9.65
C GLU A 47 32.65 5.86 8.42
N LEU A 48 32.28 6.62 7.37
CA LEU A 48 33.14 6.90 6.22
C LEU A 48 34.42 7.64 6.61
N GLU A 49 34.34 8.63 7.50
CA GLU A 49 35.53 9.35 7.97
C GLU A 49 36.41 8.50 8.91
N LYS A 50 35.85 7.43 9.51
CA LYS A 50 36.55 6.57 10.48
C LYS A 50 37.12 5.28 9.86
N ARG A 51 36.28 4.47 9.20
CA ARG A 51 36.66 3.09 8.80
C ARG A 51 35.84 2.47 7.66
N GLU A 52 34.61 2.91 7.40
CA GLU A 52 33.73 2.26 6.43
C GLU A 52 34.01 2.70 4.99
N SER A 53 34.21 1.75 4.07
CA SER A 53 34.34 2.06 2.64
C SER A 53 32.95 2.25 2.02
N PRO A 54 32.57 3.47 1.60
CA PRO A 54 31.25 3.74 1.04
C PRO A 54 31.08 3.08 -0.33
N THR A 55 29.83 2.99 -0.81
CA THR A 55 29.60 2.70 -2.24
C THR A 55 30.22 3.81 -3.09
N LEU A 56 30.65 3.50 -4.30
CA LEU A 56 31.30 4.45 -5.21
C LEU A 56 30.40 5.67 -5.46
N THR A 57 29.09 5.46 -5.57
CA THR A 57 28.09 6.53 -5.72
C THR A 57 28.07 7.47 -4.52
N LEU A 58 28.05 6.93 -3.29
CA LEU A 58 28.06 7.75 -2.08
C LEU A 58 29.42 8.44 -1.88
N GLY A 59 30.51 7.74 -2.19
CA GLY A 59 31.86 8.28 -2.17
C GLY A 59 32.04 9.45 -3.14
N LYS A 60 31.53 9.34 -4.38
CA LYS A 60 31.53 10.43 -5.36
C LYS A 60 30.82 11.67 -4.83
N ARG A 61 29.59 11.53 -4.34
CA ARG A 61 28.82 12.65 -3.78
C ARG A 61 29.54 13.30 -2.59
N TYR A 62 30.17 12.50 -1.73
CA TYR A 62 30.98 13.00 -0.63
C TYR A 62 32.19 13.81 -1.12
N LEU A 63 32.93 13.31 -2.11
CA LEU A 63 34.07 14.04 -2.69
C LEU A 63 33.63 15.32 -3.41
N GLU A 64 32.60 15.24 -4.25
CA GLU A 64 32.03 16.39 -4.98
C GLU A 64 31.55 17.46 -4.01
N SER A 65 30.96 17.07 -2.88
CA SER A 65 30.54 18.03 -1.87
C SER A 65 31.72 18.81 -1.28
N LEU A 66 32.93 18.24 -1.28
CA LEU A 66 34.17 18.88 -0.81
C LEU A 66 34.99 19.51 -1.96
N ASP A 67 34.36 19.77 -3.10
CA ASP A 67 34.99 20.27 -4.33
C ASP A 67 36.18 19.42 -4.80
N LEU A 68 36.04 18.09 -4.67
CA LEU A 68 37.01 17.12 -5.16
C LEU A 68 36.35 16.22 -6.21
N THR A 69 37.08 15.94 -7.28
CA THR A 69 36.66 14.94 -8.27
C THR A 69 37.24 13.57 -7.91
N LEU A 70 36.49 12.52 -8.24
CA LEU A 70 36.94 11.14 -8.02
C LEU A 70 38.29 10.87 -8.70
N GLU A 71 38.49 11.39 -9.92
CA GLU A 71 39.72 11.23 -10.71
C GLU A 71 40.94 11.81 -10.00
N LYS A 72 40.81 12.99 -9.38
CA LYS A 72 41.90 13.60 -8.60
C LYS A 72 42.23 12.79 -7.36
N VAL A 73 41.22 12.23 -6.70
CA VAL A 73 41.40 11.47 -5.46
C VAL A 73 42.01 10.09 -5.71
N ILE A 74 41.63 9.40 -6.81
CA ILE A 74 42.17 8.08 -7.17
C ILE A 74 43.64 8.13 -7.60
N LYS A 75 44.14 9.29 -8.07
CA LYS A 75 45.59 9.47 -8.30
C LYS A 75 46.42 9.38 -7.01
N ASN A 76 45.79 9.46 -5.83
CA ASN A 76 46.46 9.22 -4.55
C ASN A 76 46.59 7.70 -4.31
N PRO A 77 47.79 7.17 -3.98
CA PRO A 77 47.97 5.74 -3.71
C PRO A 77 47.14 5.23 -2.52
N GLY A 78 46.64 6.13 -1.66
CA GLY A 78 45.70 5.83 -0.59
C GLY A 78 44.23 5.71 -1.00
N ALA A 79 43.87 5.82 -2.29
CA ALA A 79 42.51 5.65 -2.78
C ALA A 79 42.46 4.60 -3.89
N LYS A 80 41.48 3.69 -3.82
CA LYS A 80 41.20 2.75 -4.92
C LYS A 80 39.73 2.41 -5.03
N ILE A 81 39.27 2.14 -6.25
CA ILE A 81 37.97 1.52 -6.48
C ILE A 81 38.14 0.02 -6.27
N ALA A 82 37.34 -0.55 -5.39
CA ALA A 82 37.29 -1.98 -5.14
C ALA A 82 35.96 -2.57 -5.63
N PRO A 83 35.93 -3.89 -5.89
CA PRO A 83 34.68 -4.59 -6.19
C PRO A 83 33.64 -4.38 -5.08
N SER A 84 32.38 -4.59 -5.44
CA SER A 84 31.24 -4.55 -4.54
C SER A 84 31.38 -5.57 -3.40
N SER A 85 30.59 -5.38 -2.34
CA SER A 85 30.61 -6.31 -1.20
C SER A 85 30.18 -7.73 -1.59
N ILE A 86 29.31 -7.89 -2.59
CA ILE A 86 28.95 -9.21 -3.12
C ILE A 86 30.10 -9.79 -3.93
N GLU A 87 30.77 -9.00 -4.77
CA GLU A 87 31.92 -9.49 -5.56
C GLU A 87 33.09 -9.90 -4.66
N MET A 88 33.39 -9.14 -3.59
CA MET A 88 34.37 -9.55 -2.59
C MET A 88 33.94 -10.83 -1.86
N ALA A 89 32.65 -10.98 -1.55
CA ALA A 89 32.15 -12.20 -0.93
C ALA A 89 32.19 -13.42 -1.86
N ILE A 90 31.95 -13.23 -3.17
CA ILE A 90 32.11 -14.27 -4.20
C ILE A 90 33.58 -14.65 -4.33
N LYS A 91 34.48 -13.66 -4.43
CA LYS A 91 35.93 -13.89 -4.47
C LYS A 91 36.40 -14.66 -3.23
N ASN A 92 36.01 -14.23 -2.04
CA ASN A 92 36.33 -14.93 -0.80
C ASN A 92 35.69 -16.33 -0.74
N ALA A 93 34.48 -16.55 -1.28
CA ALA A 93 33.84 -17.86 -1.31
C ALA A 93 34.56 -18.84 -2.26
N LEU A 94 35.10 -18.33 -3.37
CA LEU A 94 35.93 -19.07 -4.32
C LEU A 94 37.34 -19.32 -3.76
N GLU A 95 37.94 -18.34 -3.07
CA GLU A 95 39.25 -18.46 -2.42
C GLU A 95 39.22 -19.39 -1.20
N ASN A 96 38.16 -19.35 -0.37
CA ASN A 96 37.98 -20.29 0.75
C ASN A 96 37.72 -21.74 0.30
N GLN A 97 37.58 -21.97 -1.01
CA GLN A 97 37.47 -23.30 -1.61
C GLN A 97 38.82 -23.82 -2.10
N TRP A 98 39.88 -22.99 -2.09
CA TRP A 98 41.22 -23.30 -2.58
C TRP A 98 42.32 -22.83 -1.61
N HIS A 99 42.98 -23.77 -0.93
CA HIS A 99 44.43 -23.66 -0.74
C HIS A 99 45.05 -24.47 -1.89
N ASP A 100 45.92 -23.82 -2.67
CA ASP A 100 46.70 -24.33 -3.80
C ASP A 100 46.08 -24.34 -5.23
N SER A 101 46.09 -23.20 -5.92
CA SER A 101 46.75 -23.11 -7.25
C SER A 101 46.90 -21.67 -7.74
N ARG A 102 48.02 -21.39 -8.41
CA ARG A 102 48.45 -20.06 -8.90
C ARG A 102 47.83 -19.63 -10.24
N LYS A 103 46.66 -20.14 -10.65
CA LYS A 103 46.11 -19.87 -11.99
C LYS A 103 44.59 -19.68 -12.00
N SER A 104 44.13 -18.48 -11.64
CA SER A 104 42.79 -18.02 -12.05
C SER A 104 42.79 -16.50 -12.19
N LEU A 105 42.98 -16.05 -13.43
CA LEU A 105 42.76 -14.66 -13.84
C LEU A 105 41.40 -14.60 -14.53
N THR A 106 40.37 -14.12 -13.84
CA THR A 106 39.07 -13.80 -14.47
C THR A 106 38.96 -12.29 -14.69
N HIS A 107 39.65 -11.80 -15.72
CA HIS A 107 39.52 -10.42 -16.20
C HIS A 107 38.49 -10.36 -17.33
N THR A 108 37.22 -10.16 -16.98
CA THR A 108 36.17 -9.41 -17.71
C THR A 108 34.80 -9.83 -17.17
N TRP A 109 34.09 -8.93 -16.49
CA TRP A 109 32.74 -9.19 -15.98
C TRP A 109 31.71 -8.29 -16.67
N GLN A 110 30.56 -8.87 -17.05
CA GLN A 110 29.40 -8.13 -17.54
C GLN A 110 28.13 -8.47 -16.74
N PRO A 111 27.31 -7.47 -16.34
CA PRO A 111 26.04 -7.71 -15.67
C PRO A 111 25.02 -8.42 -16.59
N LEU A 112 24.53 -9.60 -16.17
CA LEU A 112 23.58 -10.41 -16.96
C LEU A 112 22.19 -9.79 -17.11
N ASN A 113 21.83 -8.81 -16.29
CA ASN A 113 20.54 -8.11 -16.39
C ASN A 113 20.43 -7.19 -17.62
N ARG A 114 21.49 -7.10 -18.44
CA ARG A 114 21.52 -6.40 -19.73
C ARG A 114 21.24 -7.30 -20.93
N PHE A 115 21.05 -8.60 -20.69
CA PHE A 115 20.85 -9.59 -21.74
C PHE A 115 19.50 -10.30 -21.54
N SER A 116 18.78 -10.51 -22.64
CA SER A 116 17.66 -11.44 -22.72
C SER A 116 18.14 -12.89 -22.58
N TRP A 117 17.23 -13.82 -22.22
CA TRP A 117 17.57 -15.24 -22.11
C TRP A 117 18.19 -15.82 -23.41
N LYS A 118 17.68 -15.41 -24.58
CA LYS A 118 18.24 -15.79 -25.88
C LYS A 118 19.67 -15.26 -26.07
N GLU A 119 19.97 -14.06 -25.60
CA GLU A 119 21.33 -13.49 -25.66
C GLU A 119 22.28 -14.15 -24.67
N ILE A 120 21.81 -14.55 -23.50
CA ILE A 120 22.62 -15.31 -22.54
C ILE A 120 22.95 -16.69 -23.10
N GLU A 121 21.97 -17.40 -23.67
CA GLU A 121 22.18 -18.69 -24.31
C GLU A 121 23.09 -18.61 -25.54
N ARG A 122 22.97 -17.53 -26.33
CA ARG A 122 23.80 -17.30 -27.52
C ARG A 122 25.24 -16.92 -27.16
N ASN A 123 25.42 -16.00 -26.21
CA ASN A 123 26.71 -15.38 -25.92
C ASN A 123 27.56 -16.17 -24.91
N PHE A 124 26.95 -17.05 -24.10
CA PHE A 124 27.63 -17.88 -23.10
C PHE A 124 27.46 -19.39 -23.36
N LYS A 125 27.28 -19.75 -24.63
CA LYS A 125 26.88 -21.07 -25.14
C LYS A 125 27.78 -22.24 -24.69
N GLU A 126 29.05 -21.96 -24.42
CA GLU A 126 30.11 -22.96 -24.17
C GLU A 126 30.32 -23.30 -22.68
N ASP A 127 29.82 -22.50 -21.73
CA ASP A 127 30.15 -22.63 -20.30
C ASP A 127 28.87 -22.74 -19.45
N LYS A 128 28.14 -23.86 -19.64
CA LYS A 128 26.86 -24.17 -18.95
C LYS A 128 27.06 -24.70 -17.53
N GLU A 129 28.26 -25.11 -17.19
CA GLU A 129 28.61 -25.72 -15.91
C GLU A 129 29.82 -25.02 -15.30
N ILE A 130 29.78 -24.82 -13.99
CA ILE A 130 30.90 -24.32 -13.19
C ILE A 130 31.73 -25.54 -12.78
N LYS A 131 32.99 -25.57 -13.23
CA LYS A 131 33.97 -26.58 -12.78
C LYS A 131 34.37 -26.29 -11.34
N ILE A 132 34.10 -27.25 -10.46
CA ILE A 132 34.44 -27.21 -9.05
C ILE A 132 35.42 -28.35 -8.78
N SER A 133 36.70 -28.01 -8.55
CA SER A 133 37.71 -29.00 -8.15
C SER A 133 37.57 -29.33 -6.67
N ARG A 134 37.55 -30.63 -6.32
CA ARG A 134 37.67 -31.10 -4.93
C ARG A 134 38.40 -32.44 -4.91
N HIS A 135 39.49 -32.55 -4.15
CA HIS A 135 40.25 -33.78 -3.88
C HIS A 135 40.22 -34.82 -5.01
N ASN A 136 41.01 -34.59 -6.07
CA ASN A 136 41.18 -35.47 -7.24
C ASN A 136 39.91 -35.76 -8.11
N HIS A 137 38.76 -35.17 -7.80
CA HIS A 137 37.54 -35.31 -8.60
C HIS A 137 37.00 -33.94 -9.07
N LEU A 138 36.63 -33.87 -10.35
CA LEU A 138 36.08 -32.68 -10.99
C LEU A 138 34.55 -32.75 -10.89
N HIS A 139 33.94 -31.85 -10.10
CA HIS A 139 32.49 -31.75 -10.00
C HIS A 139 31.98 -30.60 -10.86
N LEU A 140 30.95 -30.86 -11.66
CA LEU A 140 30.33 -29.88 -12.56
C LEU A 140 29.00 -29.44 -11.94
N MET A 141 28.87 -28.17 -11.56
CA MET A 141 27.62 -27.61 -11.03
C MET A 141 26.95 -26.75 -12.12
N PRO A 142 25.63 -26.84 -12.33
CA PRO A 142 24.94 -25.99 -13.29
C PRO A 142 25.19 -24.50 -13.01
N ARG A 143 25.58 -23.75 -14.04
CA ARG A 143 25.76 -22.29 -13.94
C ARG A 143 24.43 -21.57 -13.74
N PHE A 144 23.34 -22.13 -14.26
CA PHE A 144 21.99 -21.62 -14.14
C PHE A 144 21.13 -22.58 -13.32
N ILE A 145 20.52 -22.07 -12.25
CA ILE A 145 19.59 -22.85 -11.43
C ILE A 145 18.17 -22.38 -11.78
N PRO A 146 17.34 -23.24 -12.40
CA PRO A 146 16.01 -22.85 -12.82
C PRO A 146 15.08 -22.66 -11.61
N VAL A 147 14.18 -21.69 -11.72
CA VAL A 147 13.11 -21.48 -10.73
C VAL A 147 11.97 -22.44 -11.04
N ASN A 148 12.06 -23.66 -10.50
CA ASN A 148 11.14 -24.76 -10.79
C ASN A 148 10.60 -25.41 -9.50
N LYS A 149 9.82 -26.50 -9.65
CA LYS A 149 9.24 -27.24 -8.53
C LYS A 149 10.31 -27.80 -7.59
N ASP A 150 11.41 -28.30 -8.14
CA ASP A 150 12.53 -28.85 -7.37
C ASP A 150 13.18 -27.77 -6.49
N LEU A 151 13.46 -26.58 -7.03
CA LEU A 151 14.02 -25.47 -6.25
C LEU A 151 13.05 -25.05 -5.14
N MET A 152 11.76 -24.92 -5.45
CA MET A 152 10.75 -24.56 -4.44
C MET A 152 10.68 -25.60 -3.32
N LEU A 153 10.64 -26.87 -3.67
CA LEU A 153 10.60 -27.98 -2.72
C LEU A 153 11.87 -28.03 -1.85
N PHE A 154 13.05 -27.83 -2.45
CA PHE A 154 14.33 -27.70 -1.75
C PHE A 154 14.32 -26.55 -0.74
N LEU A 155 13.83 -25.37 -1.13
CA LEU A 155 13.72 -24.22 -0.23
C LEU A 155 12.70 -24.46 0.89
N GLY A 156 11.60 -25.15 0.61
CA GLY A 156 10.63 -25.58 1.62
C GLY A 156 11.28 -26.45 2.69
N PHE A 157 11.99 -27.50 2.28
CA PHE A 157 12.76 -28.35 3.18
C PHE A 157 13.85 -27.59 3.95
N PHE A 158 14.52 -26.62 3.32
CA PHE A 158 15.58 -25.86 3.99
C PHE A 158 14.99 -24.95 5.07
N ILE A 159 13.83 -24.34 4.80
CA ILE A 159 13.14 -23.52 5.79
C ILE A 159 12.64 -24.37 6.95
N ALA A 160 12.14 -25.58 6.72
CA ALA A 160 11.78 -26.48 7.82
C ALA A 160 13.04 -26.98 8.56
N GLU A 161 13.82 -27.83 7.90
CA GLU A 161 14.83 -28.69 8.54
C GLU A 161 16.27 -28.25 8.27
N GLY A 162 16.46 -27.20 7.46
CA GLY A 162 17.76 -26.71 7.05
C GLY A 162 18.47 -25.86 8.09
N SER A 163 19.79 -26.02 8.15
CA SER A 163 20.74 -25.20 8.93
C SER A 163 22.08 -25.08 8.19
N TYR A 164 22.91 -24.12 8.61
CA TYR A 164 24.27 -23.95 8.09
C TYR A 164 25.27 -24.68 8.97
N LEU A 165 26.16 -25.46 8.35
CA LEU A 165 27.30 -26.10 9.00
C LEU A 165 28.58 -25.58 8.35
N GLY A 166 29.16 -24.51 8.91
CA GLY A 166 30.25 -23.78 8.26
C GLY A 166 29.83 -23.26 6.89
N ASN A 167 30.51 -23.72 5.83
CA ASN A 167 30.19 -23.42 4.43
C ASN A 167 29.32 -24.49 3.76
N ALA A 168 28.73 -25.43 4.52
CA ALA A 168 27.81 -26.45 4.02
C ALA A 168 26.37 -26.21 4.47
N VAL A 169 25.44 -26.90 3.81
CA VAL A 169 24.02 -26.91 4.12
C VAL A 169 23.66 -28.26 4.71
N ARG A 170 23.03 -28.28 5.89
CA ARG A 170 22.58 -29.51 6.56
C ARG A 170 21.06 -29.50 6.70
N PHE A 171 20.41 -30.61 6.37
CA PHE A 171 19.01 -30.89 6.68
C PHE A 171 18.96 -31.94 7.77
N SER A 172 18.22 -31.72 8.86
CA SER A 172 18.18 -32.64 10.00
C SER A 172 16.76 -33.10 10.28
N PHE A 173 16.48 -34.40 10.14
CA PHE A 173 15.15 -35.00 10.38
C PHE A 173 15.17 -35.85 11.66
N GLY A 174 14.12 -35.81 12.48
CA GLY A 174 14.11 -36.43 13.82
C GLY A 174 13.78 -37.94 13.89
N LYS A 175 14.67 -38.76 14.48
CA LYS A 175 14.56 -40.25 14.52
C LYS A 175 13.24 -40.87 15.04
N LYS A 176 12.35 -40.11 15.69
CA LYS A 176 11.14 -40.62 16.37
C LYS A 176 9.93 -40.81 15.46
N THR A 177 10.04 -40.57 14.15
CA THR A 177 8.87 -40.48 13.28
C THR A 177 8.78 -41.69 12.33
N LEU A 178 7.62 -42.37 12.33
CA LEU A 178 7.29 -43.52 11.48
C LEU A 178 7.51 -43.22 9.99
N GLY A 179 8.54 -43.82 9.37
CA GLY A 179 8.72 -44.01 7.92
C GLY A 179 8.93 -42.77 7.02
N GLY A 180 8.17 -41.69 7.21
CA GLY A 180 8.10 -40.54 6.28
C GLY A 180 9.38 -39.71 6.19
N GLU A 181 10.19 -39.68 7.24
CA GLU A 181 11.44 -38.91 7.22
C GLU A 181 12.53 -39.55 6.35
N LYS A 182 12.57 -40.88 6.23
CA LYS A 182 13.48 -41.57 5.30
C LYS A 182 13.15 -41.21 3.85
N GLU A 183 11.87 -41.04 3.54
CA GLU A 183 11.42 -40.60 2.21
C GLU A 183 11.79 -39.14 1.94
N ASN A 184 11.65 -38.26 2.94
CA ASN A 184 12.09 -36.86 2.83
C ASN A 184 13.61 -36.75 2.60
N ILE A 185 14.41 -37.55 3.30
CA ILE A 185 15.88 -37.64 3.09
C ILE A 185 16.19 -38.03 1.64
N LYS A 186 15.52 -39.06 1.12
CA LYS A 186 15.68 -39.49 -0.27
C LYS A 186 15.33 -38.36 -1.26
N LYS A 187 14.19 -37.68 -1.04
CA LYS A 187 13.76 -36.53 -1.87
C LYS A 187 14.79 -35.40 -1.86
N VAL A 188 15.31 -35.01 -0.69
CA VAL A 188 16.33 -33.95 -0.59
C VAL A 188 17.59 -34.32 -1.37
N LYS A 189 18.03 -35.58 -1.32
CA LYS A 189 19.18 -36.06 -2.10
C LYS A 189 18.95 -36.01 -3.60
N GLU A 190 17.83 -36.53 -4.07
CA GLU A 190 17.48 -36.52 -5.49
C GLU A 190 17.35 -35.09 -6.04
N ILE A 191 16.68 -34.21 -5.30
CA ILE A 191 16.53 -32.79 -5.68
C ILE A 191 17.90 -32.08 -5.69
N SER A 192 18.76 -32.36 -4.70
CA SER A 192 20.12 -31.80 -4.68
C SER A 192 20.94 -32.25 -5.88
N LYS A 193 20.78 -33.52 -6.30
CA LYS A 193 21.43 -34.06 -7.50
C LYS A 193 20.90 -33.41 -8.78
N ARG A 194 19.58 -33.23 -8.91
CA ARG A 194 18.98 -32.58 -10.10
C ARG A 194 19.29 -31.08 -10.20
N LEU A 195 19.26 -30.35 -9.08
CA LEU A 195 19.45 -28.89 -9.07
C LEU A 195 20.93 -28.49 -9.15
N PHE A 196 21.80 -29.21 -8.45
CA PHE A 196 23.17 -28.79 -8.24
C PHE A 196 24.20 -29.79 -8.78
N ASN A 197 23.77 -30.96 -9.28
CA ASN A 197 24.63 -32.09 -9.63
C ASN A 197 25.51 -32.60 -8.47
N LEU A 198 25.07 -32.36 -7.23
CA LEU A 198 25.79 -32.74 -6.02
C LEU A 198 25.09 -33.91 -5.32
N SER A 199 25.90 -34.85 -4.81
CA SER A 199 25.43 -35.98 -4.01
C SER A 199 25.65 -35.66 -2.52
N PRO A 200 24.61 -35.39 -1.73
CA PRO A 200 24.77 -35.11 -0.30
C PRO A 200 25.20 -36.36 0.48
N SER A 201 25.96 -36.16 1.56
CA SER A 201 26.39 -37.22 2.47
C SER A 201 25.40 -37.42 3.60
N ASP A 202 25.20 -38.67 4.05
CA ASP A 202 24.44 -38.96 5.27
C ASP A 202 25.27 -38.71 6.51
N PHE A 203 24.61 -38.24 7.56
CA PHE A 203 25.18 -38.10 8.88
C PHE A 203 24.14 -38.49 9.92
N GLU A 204 24.42 -39.52 10.71
CA GLU A 204 23.51 -40.01 11.73
C GLU A 204 23.99 -39.58 13.12
N ASP A 205 23.10 -38.94 13.88
CA ASP A 205 23.33 -38.56 15.28
C ASP A 205 22.32 -39.27 16.20
N ARG A 206 22.50 -39.24 17.52
CA ARG A 206 21.63 -39.92 18.50
C ARG A 206 20.15 -39.52 18.39
N THR A 207 19.85 -38.33 17.88
CA THR A 207 18.49 -37.75 17.85
C THR A 207 17.94 -37.49 16.46
N SER A 208 18.77 -37.47 15.41
CA SER A 208 18.37 -37.08 14.06
C SER A 208 19.18 -37.83 12.98
N ASN A 209 18.55 -37.98 11.83
CA ASN A 209 19.22 -38.38 10.59
C ASN A 209 19.37 -37.12 9.73
N SER A 210 20.62 -36.77 9.44
CA SER A 210 20.94 -35.55 8.73
C SER A 210 21.51 -35.84 7.36
N VAL A 211 21.25 -34.92 6.43
CA VAL A 211 21.82 -34.92 5.08
C VAL A 211 22.65 -33.65 4.93
N VAL A 212 23.91 -33.80 4.55
CA VAL A 212 24.85 -32.68 4.42
C VAL A 212 25.24 -32.49 2.96
N LEU A 213 24.88 -31.32 2.44
CA LEU A 213 25.29 -30.83 1.13
C LEU A 213 26.53 -29.95 1.30
N ASN A 214 27.70 -30.55 1.06
CA ASN A 214 29.01 -29.91 1.22
C ASN A 214 29.32 -28.96 0.04
N SER A 215 28.68 -27.80 -0.05
CA SER A 215 28.97 -26.80 -1.08
C SER A 215 28.90 -25.36 -0.55
N SER A 216 30.05 -24.66 -0.62
CA SER A 216 30.17 -23.24 -0.29
C SER A 216 29.31 -22.36 -1.18
N LEU A 217 29.19 -22.71 -2.47
CA LEU A 217 28.36 -21.99 -3.44
C LEU A 217 26.86 -22.15 -3.13
N VAL A 218 26.40 -23.34 -2.77
CA VAL A 218 24.99 -23.54 -2.39
C VAL A 218 24.70 -22.84 -1.07
N SER A 219 25.59 -22.95 -0.08
CA SER A 219 25.46 -22.19 1.18
C SER A 219 25.41 -20.68 0.94
N PHE A 220 26.28 -20.16 0.07
CA PHE A 220 26.28 -18.75 -0.34
C PHE A 220 24.99 -18.34 -1.07
N LEU A 221 24.50 -19.15 -2.02
CA LEU A 221 23.25 -18.88 -2.72
C LEU A 221 22.09 -18.72 -1.73
N ILE A 222 21.93 -19.67 -0.82
CA ILE A 222 20.84 -19.68 0.16
C ILE A 222 20.99 -18.51 1.15
N LYS A 223 22.21 -18.26 1.64
CA LYS A 223 22.49 -17.28 2.69
C LYS A 223 22.55 -15.84 2.19
N ASN A 224 23.19 -15.61 1.06
CA ASN A 224 23.56 -14.28 0.57
C ASN A 224 22.65 -13.80 -0.59
N ILE A 225 22.17 -14.71 -1.44
CA ILE A 225 21.30 -14.35 -2.58
C ILE A 225 19.82 -14.47 -2.22
N LEU A 226 19.44 -15.59 -1.60
CA LEU A 226 18.06 -15.81 -1.13
C LEU A 226 17.82 -15.22 0.26
N GLU A 227 18.88 -14.74 0.92
CA GLU A 227 18.86 -14.04 2.21
C GLU A 227 18.23 -14.88 3.35
N ILE A 228 18.29 -16.21 3.27
CA ILE A 228 17.68 -17.09 4.27
C ILE A 228 18.57 -17.19 5.51
N LYS A 229 18.02 -16.84 6.67
CA LYS A 229 18.74 -16.86 7.94
C LYS A 229 18.82 -18.26 8.54
N GLY A 230 19.92 -18.55 9.26
CA GLY A 230 20.21 -19.90 9.75
C GLY A 230 19.52 -20.31 11.05
N ARG A 231 19.10 -19.37 11.90
CA ARG A 231 18.43 -19.68 13.18
C ARG A 231 16.91 -19.75 12.99
N SER A 232 16.27 -20.73 13.62
CA SER A 232 14.83 -21.01 13.48
C SER A 232 13.95 -19.80 13.80
N GLU A 233 14.25 -19.02 14.85
CA GLU A 233 13.46 -17.83 15.21
C GLU A 233 13.56 -16.68 14.21
N ASN A 234 14.54 -16.72 13.30
CA ASN A 234 14.84 -15.69 12.32
C ASN A 234 14.50 -16.11 10.87
N LYS A 235 14.09 -17.36 10.64
CA LYS A 235 13.72 -17.86 9.31
C LYS A 235 12.55 -17.06 8.75
N GLU A 236 12.55 -16.79 7.45
CA GLU A 236 11.47 -16.11 6.74
C GLU A 236 11.33 -16.73 5.35
N ILE A 237 10.12 -16.65 4.78
CA ILE A 237 9.89 -17.15 3.42
C ILE A 237 10.74 -16.31 2.45
N PRO A 238 11.55 -16.93 1.59
CA PRO A 238 12.37 -16.21 0.62
C PRO A 238 11.50 -15.40 -0.34
N TRP A 239 11.95 -14.20 -0.70
CA TRP A 239 11.17 -13.28 -1.55
C TRP A 239 10.75 -13.90 -2.88
N ILE A 240 11.55 -14.82 -3.43
CA ILE A 240 11.28 -15.47 -4.71
C ILE A 240 9.99 -16.29 -4.68
N VAL A 241 9.65 -16.89 -3.53
CA VAL A 241 8.45 -17.74 -3.39
C VAL A 241 7.16 -16.94 -3.57
N PHE A 242 7.14 -15.67 -3.16
CA PHE A 242 5.96 -14.82 -3.34
C PHE A 242 5.71 -14.39 -4.79
N ASN A 243 6.72 -14.55 -5.67
CA ASN A 243 6.70 -14.06 -7.05
C ASN A 243 6.62 -15.19 -8.09
N VAL A 244 6.33 -16.42 -7.66
CA VAL A 244 6.11 -17.57 -8.57
C VAL A 244 4.63 -17.98 -8.60
N PRO A 245 4.15 -18.62 -9.69
CA PRO A 245 2.78 -19.12 -9.79
C PRO A 245 2.39 -20.08 -8.65
N TRP A 246 1.10 -20.20 -8.37
CA TRP A 246 0.57 -21.04 -7.27
C TRP A 246 1.10 -22.47 -7.29
N GLN A 247 1.27 -23.07 -8.47
CA GLN A 247 1.79 -24.42 -8.64
C GLN A 247 3.22 -24.58 -8.09
N LEU A 248 4.05 -23.54 -8.18
CA LEU A 248 5.40 -23.52 -7.63
C LEU A 248 5.37 -23.19 -6.12
N GLN A 249 4.47 -22.30 -5.69
CA GLN A 249 4.24 -22.04 -4.26
C GLN A 249 3.77 -23.29 -3.51
N LEU A 250 2.93 -24.12 -4.14
CA LEU A 250 2.49 -25.42 -3.61
C LEU A 250 3.69 -26.33 -3.33
N SER A 251 4.67 -26.42 -4.23
CA SER A 251 5.88 -27.23 -4.01
C SER A 251 6.73 -26.70 -2.86
N PHE A 252 6.82 -25.37 -2.69
CA PHE A 252 7.49 -24.79 -1.51
C PHE A 252 6.75 -25.15 -0.21
N LEU A 253 5.43 -24.97 -0.19
CA LEU A 253 4.60 -25.27 0.97
C LEU A 253 4.57 -26.77 1.28
N GLU A 254 4.65 -27.63 0.27
CA GLU A 254 4.82 -29.08 0.41
C GLU A 254 6.12 -29.39 1.16
N GLY A 255 7.26 -28.86 0.73
CA GLY A 255 8.55 -29.07 1.41
C GLY A 255 8.55 -28.54 2.85
N LEU A 256 7.94 -27.38 3.06
CA LEU A 256 7.77 -26.80 4.38
C LEU A 256 6.88 -27.67 5.28
N PHE A 257 5.80 -28.23 4.73
CA PHE A 257 4.85 -29.07 5.44
C PHE A 257 5.42 -30.47 5.74
N LEU A 258 6.18 -31.06 4.82
CA LEU A 258 6.79 -32.36 5.01
C LEU A 258 7.88 -32.37 6.09
N GLY A 259 8.53 -31.22 6.35
CA GLY A 259 9.44 -31.05 7.48
C GLY A 259 8.72 -30.69 8.78
N ASP A 260 8.14 -29.47 8.86
CA ASP A 260 7.62 -28.90 10.12
C ASP A 260 6.10 -29.01 10.30
N GLY A 261 5.40 -29.64 9.33
CA GLY A 261 3.95 -29.76 9.33
C GLY A 261 3.43 -30.86 10.24
N SER A 262 2.24 -30.66 10.79
CA SER A 262 1.52 -31.70 11.50
C SER A 262 0.08 -31.82 11.00
N LEU A 263 -0.41 -33.06 10.99
CA LEU A 263 -1.71 -33.45 10.48
C LEU A 263 -2.58 -33.98 11.63
N ASN A 264 -3.79 -33.43 11.72
CA ASN A 264 -4.85 -33.89 12.63
C ASN A 264 -6.02 -34.46 11.84
N LYS A 265 -7.03 -34.99 12.53
CA LYS A 265 -8.20 -35.62 11.90
C LYS A 265 -8.94 -34.72 10.89
N SER A 266 -8.96 -33.41 11.10
CA SER A 266 -9.75 -32.46 10.28
C SER A 266 -9.00 -31.17 9.92
N SER A 267 -7.68 -31.15 10.13
CA SER A 267 -6.87 -29.96 9.89
C SER A 267 -5.41 -30.30 9.65
N ILE A 268 -4.70 -29.40 8.98
CA ILE A 268 -3.24 -29.38 8.96
C ILE A 268 -2.73 -28.15 9.69
N SER A 269 -1.50 -28.21 10.20
CA SER A 269 -0.89 -27.08 10.88
C SER A 269 0.61 -26.97 10.58
N PHE A 270 1.08 -25.74 10.42
CA PHE A 270 2.49 -25.41 10.34
C PHE A 270 2.92 -24.79 11.67
N ASN A 271 3.96 -25.35 12.29
CA ASN A 271 4.48 -24.87 13.57
C ASN A 271 5.83 -24.18 13.34
N THR A 272 6.06 -23.03 13.96
CA THR A 272 7.36 -22.35 13.87
C THR A 272 7.60 -21.43 15.07
N THR A 273 8.86 -21.22 15.45
CA THR A 273 9.27 -20.19 16.41
C THR A 273 9.43 -18.81 15.78
N SER A 274 9.46 -18.72 14.43
CA SER A 274 9.60 -17.46 13.72
C SER A 274 8.25 -16.78 13.46
N PRO A 275 8.01 -15.58 14.01
CA PRO A 275 6.79 -14.81 13.71
C PRO A 275 6.71 -14.44 12.23
N LYS A 276 7.85 -14.19 11.59
CA LYS A 276 7.92 -13.80 10.19
C LYS A 276 7.59 -14.95 9.25
N LEU A 277 8.07 -16.16 9.57
CA LEU A 277 7.73 -17.36 8.81
C LEU A 277 6.24 -17.64 8.94
N ALA A 278 5.68 -17.59 10.16
CA ALA A 278 4.24 -17.77 10.36
C ALA A 278 3.41 -16.75 9.57
N GLN A 279 3.78 -15.46 9.60
CA GLN A 279 3.11 -14.42 8.81
C GLN A 279 3.25 -14.64 7.30
N GLY A 280 4.44 -15.01 6.83
CA GLY A 280 4.71 -15.32 5.43
C GLY A 280 3.87 -16.50 4.94
N THR A 281 3.79 -17.58 5.72
CA THR A 281 2.99 -18.78 5.39
C THR A 281 1.51 -18.43 5.30
N ARG A 282 0.98 -17.67 6.28
CA ARG A 282 -0.40 -17.17 6.23
C ARG A 282 -0.65 -16.32 4.99
N PHE A 283 0.33 -15.48 4.64
CA PHE A 283 0.21 -14.60 3.49
C PHE A 283 0.20 -15.39 2.16
N LEU A 284 1.05 -16.41 2.00
CA LEU A 284 1.02 -17.29 0.82
C LEU A 284 -0.33 -18.00 0.66
N PHE A 285 -0.90 -18.52 1.76
CA PHE A 285 -2.22 -19.15 1.71
C PHE A 285 -3.32 -18.15 1.37
N LEU A 286 -3.29 -16.95 1.97
CA LEU A 286 -4.26 -15.89 1.70
C LEU A 286 -4.19 -15.37 0.25
N GLN A 287 -2.99 -15.28 -0.33
CA GLN A 287 -2.79 -14.91 -1.73
C GLN A 287 -3.49 -15.86 -2.71
N ASN A 288 -3.82 -17.07 -2.26
CA ASN A 288 -4.46 -18.11 -3.06
C ASN A 288 -5.82 -18.53 -2.47
N ASP A 289 -6.51 -17.62 -1.78
CA ASP A 289 -7.84 -17.79 -1.17
C ASP A 289 -7.98 -18.98 -0.20
N VAL A 290 -6.90 -19.34 0.49
CA VAL A 290 -6.91 -20.33 1.56
C VAL A 290 -6.84 -19.61 2.90
N LEU A 291 -7.98 -19.51 3.57
CA LEU A 291 -8.04 -18.91 4.90
C LEU A 291 -7.39 -19.82 5.96
N THR A 292 -6.49 -19.21 6.74
CA THR A 292 -5.78 -19.87 7.84
C THR A 292 -6.20 -19.27 9.18
N SER A 293 -6.35 -20.08 10.23
CA SER A 293 -6.36 -19.57 11.60
C SER A 293 -4.93 -19.52 12.17
N HIS A 294 -4.72 -18.67 13.17
CA HIS A 294 -3.42 -18.51 13.82
C HIS A 294 -3.59 -18.61 15.33
N SER A 295 -2.69 -19.35 15.98
CA SER A 295 -2.65 -19.49 17.43
C SER A 295 -1.22 -19.37 17.95
N LEU A 296 -1.10 -18.95 19.20
CA LEU A 296 0.16 -18.85 19.94
C LEU A 296 0.16 -19.94 21.01
N ALA A 297 1.12 -20.85 20.95
CA ALA A 297 1.36 -21.85 21.98
C ALA A 297 2.60 -21.45 22.78
N ILE A 298 2.44 -21.25 24.10
CA ILE A 298 3.55 -20.98 25.01
C ILE A 298 3.95 -22.31 25.64
N THR A 299 5.15 -22.79 25.33
CA THR A 299 5.68 -24.00 25.95
C THR A 299 6.66 -23.61 27.06
N LYS A 300 6.44 -24.11 28.28
CA LYS A 300 7.40 -23.99 29.39
C LYS A 300 8.25 -25.26 29.44
N LYS A 301 9.55 -25.14 29.19
CA LYS A 301 10.50 -26.24 29.41
C LYS A 301 11.73 -25.69 30.12
N ARG A 302 12.06 -26.26 31.30
CA ARG A 302 13.26 -25.93 32.12
C ARG A 302 13.61 -24.43 32.10
N SER A 303 12.80 -23.62 32.78
CA SER A 303 12.94 -22.16 32.99
C SER A 303 12.94 -21.22 31.77
N ARG A 304 12.85 -21.70 30.51
CA ARG A 304 12.68 -20.85 29.32
C ARG A 304 11.25 -20.93 28.76
N LYS A 305 10.63 -19.76 28.51
CA LYS A 305 9.37 -19.65 27.75
C LYS A 305 9.72 -19.64 26.25
N SER A 306 9.29 -20.64 25.49
CA SER A 306 9.33 -20.60 24.03
C SER A 306 7.94 -20.30 23.47
N ILE A 307 7.86 -19.33 22.57
CA ILE A 307 6.64 -18.97 21.86
C ILE A 307 6.66 -19.71 20.51
N ASN A 308 5.68 -20.59 20.30
CA ASN A 308 5.46 -21.26 19.03
C ASN A 308 4.22 -20.66 18.35
N TYR A 309 4.39 -20.26 17.10
CA TYR A 309 3.32 -19.82 16.22
C TYR A 309 2.80 -21.02 15.45
N GLN A 310 1.48 -21.20 15.45
CA GLN A 310 0.82 -22.26 14.72
C GLN A 310 -0.12 -21.65 13.68
N VAL A 311 0.07 -22.03 12.42
CA VAL A 311 -0.81 -21.66 11.29
C VAL A 311 -1.64 -22.88 10.94
N ASN A 312 -2.95 -22.81 11.18
CA ASN A 312 -3.87 -23.92 11.05
C ASN A 312 -4.78 -23.74 9.83
N ILE A 313 -5.03 -24.84 9.12
CA ILE A 313 -5.96 -24.89 7.98
C ILE A 313 -6.97 -26.00 8.24
N CYS A 314 -8.24 -25.63 8.22
CA CYS A 314 -9.36 -26.53 8.44
C CYS A 314 -10.48 -26.26 7.43
N GLY A 315 -11.41 -27.21 7.31
CA GLY A 315 -12.53 -27.17 6.38
C GLY A 315 -12.21 -27.96 5.10
N LYS A 316 -13.17 -28.80 4.68
CA LYS A 316 -12.96 -29.78 3.60
C LYS A 316 -12.55 -29.16 2.27
N GLU A 317 -13.22 -28.10 1.86
CA GLU A 317 -12.95 -27.41 0.59
C GLU A 317 -11.52 -26.84 0.55
N ARG A 318 -11.10 -26.16 1.62
CA ARG A 318 -9.73 -25.64 1.74
C ARG A 318 -8.71 -26.76 1.70
N LEU A 319 -8.94 -27.83 2.47
CA LEU A 319 -8.06 -28.99 2.52
C LEU A 319 -7.96 -29.70 1.16
N LEU A 320 -9.05 -29.77 0.38
CA LEU A 320 -9.03 -30.26 -0.99
C LEU A 320 -8.20 -29.37 -1.91
N LYS A 321 -8.38 -28.04 -1.83
CA LYS A 321 -7.61 -27.05 -2.62
C LYS A 321 -6.11 -27.16 -2.37
N ILE A 322 -5.71 -27.50 -1.15
CA ILE A 322 -4.30 -27.66 -0.76
C ILE A 322 -3.84 -29.11 -0.67
N LYS A 323 -4.59 -30.05 -1.26
CA LYS A 323 -4.24 -31.48 -1.26
C LYS A 323 -2.78 -31.77 -1.66
N PRO A 324 -2.21 -31.11 -2.69
CA PRO A 324 -0.81 -31.33 -3.08
C PRO A 324 0.23 -31.08 -1.98
N ILE A 325 -0.11 -30.27 -0.96
CA ILE A 325 0.79 -29.93 0.15
C ILE A 325 0.92 -31.09 1.13
N TRP A 326 -0.18 -31.80 1.42
CA TRP A 326 -0.26 -32.73 2.53
C TRP A 326 -0.48 -34.18 2.12
N GLU A 327 -0.84 -34.46 0.87
CA GLU A 327 -1.17 -35.83 0.41
C GLU A 327 0.00 -36.81 0.52
N LYS A 328 1.24 -36.32 0.41
CA LYS A 328 2.46 -37.14 0.54
C LYS A 328 2.96 -37.26 1.98
N HIS A 329 2.26 -36.66 2.94
CA HIS A 329 2.60 -36.80 4.35
C HIS A 329 2.17 -38.19 4.85
N TYR A 330 2.97 -38.86 5.69
CA TYR A 330 2.72 -40.24 6.14
C TYR A 330 1.36 -40.44 6.85
N LYS A 331 0.80 -39.38 7.44
CA LYS A 331 -0.55 -39.34 8.06
C LYS A 331 -1.69 -38.92 7.12
N ALA A 332 -1.46 -38.72 5.82
CA ALA A 332 -2.46 -38.19 4.88
C ALA A 332 -3.76 -39.01 4.86
N LYS A 333 -3.67 -40.34 4.98
CA LYS A 333 -4.83 -41.25 5.05
C LYS A 333 -5.85 -40.86 6.13
N VAL A 334 -5.41 -40.25 7.23
CA VAL A 334 -6.31 -39.78 8.31
C VAL A 334 -7.22 -38.66 7.81
N LEU A 335 -6.65 -37.72 7.05
CA LEU A 335 -7.39 -36.59 6.51
C LEU A 335 -8.24 -36.99 5.29
N GLU A 336 -7.77 -37.92 4.47
CA GLU A 336 -8.56 -38.49 3.37
C GLU A 336 -9.87 -39.13 3.86
N LYS A 337 -9.80 -39.90 4.96
CA LYS A 337 -10.99 -40.45 5.62
C LYS A 337 -11.95 -39.34 6.06
N TYR A 338 -11.45 -38.23 6.60
CA TYR A 338 -12.29 -37.08 6.98
C TYR A 338 -12.93 -36.38 5.78
N LEU A 339 -12.21 -36.24 4.66
CA LEU A 339 -12.76 -35.65 3.44
C LEU A 339 -13.90 -36.49 2.89
N GLN A 340 -13.77 -37.83 2.91
CA GLN A 340 -14.78 -38.79 2.47
C GLN A 340 -15.96 -38.95 3.46
N TRP A 341 -15.79 -38.59 4.73
CA TRP A 341 -16.79 -38.78 5.77
C TRP A 341 -18.04 -37.89 5.56
N LYS A 342 -19.21 -38.48 5.29
CA LYS A 342 -20.46 -37.76 5.01
C LYS A 342 -21.21 -37.23 6.26
N GLY A 343 -20.62 -37.29 7.45
CA GLY A 343 -21.28 -36.92 8.70
C GLY A 343 -22.11 -38.07 9.30
N PRO A 344 -22.59 -37.96 10.55
CA PRO A 344 -23.58 -38.89 11.09
C PRO A 344 -24.90 -38.71 10.32
N LYS A 345 -25.58 -39.82 9.98
CA LYS A 345 -27.01 -39.76 9.64
C LYS A 345 -27.74 -39.20 10.86
N SER A 346 -28.59 -38.20 10.66
CA SER A 346 -29.17 -37.36 11.71
C SER A 346 -29.62 -38.13 12.95
N GLY A 347 -29.01 -37.83 14.10
CA GLY A 347 -29.42 -38.29 15.40
C GLY A 347 -28.78 -37.41 16.47
N ASN A 348 -29.62 -36.75 17.27
CA ASN A 348 -29.29 -35.79 18.32
C ASN A 348 -28.00 -36.08 19.12
N LYS A 349 -27.12 -35.08 19.26
CA LYS A 349 -26.79 -34.44 20.55
C LYS A 349 -25.84 -33.26 20.38
N LYS A 350 -26.15 -32.20 21.13
CA LYS A 350 -25.48 -30.90 21.23
C LYS A 350 -24.09 -31.02 21.86
N ASN A 351 -23.15 -30.23 21.37
CA ASN A 351 -22.19 -29.45 22.18
C ASN A 351 -21.47 -28.46 21.26
N TRP A 352 -21.95 -27.21 21.24
CA TRP A 352 -21.31 -26.13 20.49
C TRP A 352 -20.73 -25.13 21.50
N SER A 353 -19.40 -25.03 21.55
CA SER A 353 -18.72 -23.96 22.26
C SER A 353 -18.74 -22.69 21.42
N LEU A 354 -19.13 -21.57 22.03
CA LEU A 354 -18.90 -20.24 21.47
C LEU A 354 -17.40 -20.07 21.20
N VAL A 355 -17.02 -19.78 19.96
CA VAL A 355 -15.70 -19.24 19.66
C VAL A 355 -15.67 -17.80 20.17
N ARG A 356 -15.26 -17.62 21.43
CA ARG A 356 -14.95 -16.30 21.97
C ARG A 356 -13.62 -15.84 21.36
N ASN A 357 -13.68 -14.86 20.45
CA ASN A 357 -12.50 -14.09 20.08
C ASN A 357 -12.30 -12.98 21.13
N GLN A 358 -11.06 -12.71 21.55
CA GLN A 358 -10.73 -11.72 22.60
C GLN A 358 -10.95 -10.25 22.18
N LYS A 359 -11.63 -9.99 21.07
CA LYS A 359 -12.13 -8.66 20.69
C LYS A 359 -13.55 -8.83 20.16
N ASN A 360 -14.52 -8.55 21.04
CA ASN A 360 -15.95 -8.67 20.81
C ASN A 360 -16.42 -7.70 19.72
N ASP A 361 -17.06 -8.22 18.67
CA ASP A 361 -18.13 -7.52 17.93
C ASP A 361 -18.88 -8.41 16.92
N LEU A 362 -18.52 -9.70 16.77
CA LEU A 362 -19.22 -10.60 15.84
C LEU A 362 -19.51 -11.96 16.48
N GLY A 363 -20.78 -12.39 16.37
CA GLY A 363 -21.25 -13.73 16.69
C GLY A 363 -22.08 -14.29 15.53
N LEU A 364 -21.97 -15.60 15.28
CA LEU A 364 -22.70 -16.31 14.23
C LEU A 364 -23.82 -17.16 14.85
N LEU A 365 -25.03 -17.07 14.31
CA LEU A 365 -26.19 -17.88 14.71
C LEU A 365 -26.70 -18.72 13.53
N ARG A 366 -27.23 -19.90 13.83
CA ARG A 366 -27.81 -20.82 12.83
C ARG A 366 -29.22 -20.36 12.43
N ILE A 367 -29.50 -20.36 11.13
CA ILE A 367 -30.85 -20.13 10.55
C ILE A 367 -31.80 -21.26 11.02
N LYS A 368 -32.91 -20.90 11.68
CA LYS A 368 -33.87 -21.83 12.29
C LYS A 368 -34.89 -22.40 11.30
N SER A 369 -35.31 -21.64 10.29
CA SER A 369 -36.22 -22.11 9.25
C SER A 369 -36.19 -21.16 8.05
N ILE A 370 -36.46 -21.69 6.85
CA ILE A 370 -36.66 -20.91 5.62
C ILE A 370 -38.10 -21.20 5.16
N LYS A 371 -38.90 -20.16 4.90
CA LYS A 371 -40.27 -20.27 4.41
C LYS A 371 -40.44 -19.49 3.11
N ARG A 372 -41.21 -20.07 2.17
CA ARG A 372 -41.57 -19.43 0.90
C ARG A 372 -42.78 -18.51 1.10
N VAL A 373 -42.70 -17.27 0.64
CA VAL A 373 -43.79 -16.28 0.72
C VAL A 373 -44.29 -15.99 -0.70
N LYS A 374 -45.62 -15.86 -0.90
CA LYS A 374 -46.19 -15.49 -2.21
C LYS A 374 -46.00 -13.98 -2.45
N PRO A 375 -45.48 -13.55 -3.61
CA PRO A 375 -45.22 -12.14 -3.91
C PRO A 375 -46.51 -11.36 -4.10
N SER A 376 -46.58 -10.14 -3.55
CA SER A 376 -47.78 -9.30 -3.56
C SER A 376 -47.91 -8.40 -4.80
N LYS A 377 -46.83 -8.14 -5.57
CA LYS A 377 -46.83 -7.38 -6.83
C LYS A 377 -45.67 -7.79 -7.75
N SER A 378 -45.84 -7.54 -9.05
CA SER A 378 -45.07 -8.15 -10.15
C SER A 378 -43.61 -7.72 -10.30
N PHE A 379 -43.12 -6.66 -9.65
CA PHE A 379 -41.72 -6.24 -9.79
C PHE A 379 -41.17 -5.55 -8.54
N VAL A 380 -40.85 -6.30 -7.49
CA VAL A 380 -39.84 -5.94 -6.47
C VAL A 380 -39.30 -7.23 -5.86
N TYR A 381 -37.97 -7.41 -5.83
CA TYR A 381 -37.34 -8.35 -4.89
C TYR A 381 -36.75 -7.54 -3.74
N ASP A 382 -37.32 -7.72 -2.55
CA ASP A 382 -36.88 -7.09 -1.31
C ASP A 382 -36.61 -8.20 -0.31
N PHE A 383 -35.33 -8.45 0.00
CA PHE A 383 -34.97 -9.28 1.15
C PHE A 383 -33.77 -8.67 1.88
N SER A 384 -33.99 -8.34 3.14
CA SER A 384 -32.96 -8.01 4.12
C SER A 384 -32.48 -9.28 4.82
N VAL A 385 -31.17 -9.51 4.85
CA VAL A 385 -30.53 -10.38 5.82
C VAL A 385 -29.81 -9.50 6.82
N LYS A 386 -29.90 -9.81 8.11
CA LYS A 386 -29.22 -9.04 9.15
C LYS A 386 -27.70 -9.23 9.01
N GLY A 387 -27.05 -8.32 8.28
CA GLY A 387 -25.60 -8.35 8.08
C GLY A 387 -25.13 -7.68 6.80
N GLU A 388 -25.65 -8.06 5.62
CA GLU A 388 -25.20 -7.56 4.31
C GLU A 388 -26.29 -7.78 3.23
N ASN A 389 -26.26 -6.96 2.18
CA ASN A 389 -27.13 -7.06 1.00
C ASN A 389 -26.52 -8.02 -0.02
N PHE A 390 -27.11 -9.20 -0.22
CA PHE A 390 -26.78 -10.11 -1.32
C PHE A 390 -28.05 -10.65 -1.97
N ILE A 391 -28.12 -10.56 -3.31
CA ILE A 391 -29.17 -11.15 -4.13
C ILE A 391 -28.50 -12.10 -5.13
N CYS A 392 -28.93 -13.36 -5.16
CA CYS A 392 -28.78 -14.22 -6.32
C CYS A 392 -30.14 -14.86 -6.62
N GLY A 393 -30.51 -14.86 -7.89
CA GLY A 393 -31.66 -15.59 -8.44
C GLY A 393 -31.19 -16.55 -9.53
N ASP A 394 -32.12 -17.34 -10.02
CA ASP A 394 -31.98 -18.45 -10.95
C ASP A 394 -31.82 -17.99 -12.43
N GLY A 395 -31.71 -16.68 -12.65
CA GLY A 395 -31.32 -16.04 -13.92
C GLY A 395 -29.95 -15.37 -13.82
N GLY A 396 -29.43 -14.88 -14.95
CA GLY A 396 -28.10 -14.26 -15.04
C GLY A 396 -27.77 -13.30 -13.89
N VAL A 397 -26.56 -13.42 -13.36
CA VAL A 397 -26.03 -12.62 -12.26
C VAL A 397 -25.90 -11.15 -12.70
N CYS A 398 -26.89 -10.33 -12.39
CA CYS A 398 -26.73 -8.87 -12.47
C CYS A 398 -25.87 -8.40 -11.29
N ALA A 399 -24.65 -7.91 -11.55
CA ALA A 399 -23.83 -7.22 -10.55
C ALA A 399 -24.43 -5.82 -10.28
N HIS A 400 -25.54 -5.80 -9.53
CA HIS A 400 -26.41 -4.63 -9.32
C HIS A 400 -25.91 -3.67 -8.22
N ASN A 401 -25.07 -4.14 -7.29
CA ASN A 401 -24.83 -3.44 -6.01
C ASN A 401 -23.45 -2.79 -5.85
N THR A 402 -22.71 -2.54 -6.94
CA THR A 402 -21.41 -1.87 -6.85
C THR A 402 -21.44 -0.47 -7.45
N ASP A 403 -20.75 0.44 -6.77
CA ASP A 403 -20.64 1.84 -7.16
C ASP A 403 -20.10 2.00 -8.59
N PRO A 404 -20.40 3.12 -9.27
CA PRO A 404 -19.98 3.38 -10.64
C PRO A 404 -18.48 3.75 -10.79
N ASP A 405 -17.66 3.54 -9.75
CA ASP A 405 -16.24 3.88 -9.75
C ASP A 405 -15.34 2.64 -9.93
N ARG A 406 -14.02 2.86 -10.05
CA ARG A 406 -13.03 1.77 -10.19
C ARG A 406 -13.04 0.79 -9.02
N GLU A 407 -13.41 1.21 -7.81
CA GLU A 407 -13.48 0.31 -6.66
C GLU A 407 -14.70 -0.61 -6.79
N GLY A 408 -15.84 -0.05 -7.16
CA GLY A 408 -17.05 -0.81 -7.47
C GLY A 408 -16.86 -1.77 -8.65
N GLU A 409 -16.10 -1.37 -9.67
CA GLU A 409 -15.77 -2.23 -10.80
C GLU A 409 -14.86 -3.41 -10.38
N ALA A 410 -13.85 -3.15 -9.55
CA ALA A 410 -12.99 -4.20 -9.00
C ALA A 410 -13.76 -5.16 -8.09
N ILE A 411 -14.75 -4.67 -7.31
CA ILE A 411 -15.64 -5.52 -6.50
C ILE A 411 -16.49 -6.41 -7.41
N ALA A 412 -17.12 -5.85 -8.44
CA ALA A 412 -17.91 -6.62 -9.41
C ALA A 412 -17.06 -7.71 -10.06
N TRP A 413 -15.85 -7.37 -10.51
CA TRP A 413 -14.90 -8.35 -11.06
C TRP A 413 -14.53 -9.42 -10.04
N HIS A 414 -14.14 -9.06 -8.81
CA HIS A 414 -13.80 -10.03 -7.77
C HIS A 414 -14.96 -10.99 -7.47
N LEU A 415 -16.22 -10.52 -7.49
CA LEU A 415 -17.39 -11.36 -7.35
C LEU A 415 -17.48 -12.40 -8.48
N THR A 416 -17.25 -12.01 -9.73
CA THR A 416 -17.25 -12.96 -10.86
C THR A 416 -16.18 -14.04 -10.70
N GLN A 417 -15.00 -13.67 -10.17
CA GLN A 417 -13.91 -14.61 -9.93
C GLN A 417 -14.23 -15.58 -8.78
N ILE A 418 -14.73 -15.05 -7.64
CA ILE A 418 -15.06 -15.85 -6.45
C ILE A 418 -16.20 -16.83 -6.75
N LEU A 419 -17.19 -16.39 -7.53
CA LEU A 419 -18.35 -17.20 -7.91
C LEU A 419 -18.09 -18.11 -9.12
N ASN A 420 -16.87 -18.10 -9.68
CA ASN A 420 -16.47 -18.89 -10.86
C ASN A 420 -17.38 -18.68 -12.09
N LEU A 421 -17.82 -17.45 -12.34
CA LEU A 421 -18.74 -17.13 -13.44
C LEU A 421 -18.05 -16.97 -14.80
N ASN A 422 -16.75 -17.26 -14.88
CA ASN A 422 -15.90 -17.03 -16.06
C ASN A 422 -16.21 -17.94 -17.25
N SER A 423 -16.84 -19.10 -17.02
CA SER A 423 -16.97 -20.14 -18.04
C SER A 423 -18.13 -19.94 -19.02
N GLN A 424 -19.14 -19.13 -18.67
CA GLN A 424 -20.38 -18.97 -19.46
C GLN A 424 -20.87 -17.52 -19.60
N LYS A 425 -20.13 -16.50 -19.11
CA LYS A 425 -20.60 -15.10 -18.98
C LYS A 425 -22.09 -14.99 -18.54
N PRO A 426 -22.54 -15.67 -17.47
CA PRO A 426 -23.93 -15.58 -17.04
C PRO A 426 -24.18 -14.28 -16.27
N TYR A 427 -23.43 -13.20 -16.51
CA TYR A 427 -23.48 -11.98 -15.70
C TYR A 427 -23.50 -10.71 -16.55
N GLN A 428 -24.13 -9.67 -16.00
CA GLN A 428 -24.23 -8.36 -16.61
C GLN A 428 -23.95 -7.27 -15.57
N ARG A 429 -23.23 -6.21 -15.97
CA ARG A 429 -22.87 -5.09 -15.10
C ARG A 429 -23.75 -3.90 -15.44
N ILE A 430 -24.62 -3.52 -14.53
CA ILE A 430 -25.42 -2.30 -14.63
C ILE A 430 -24.72 -1.15 -13.91
N VAL A 431 -24.88 0.08 -14.37
CA VAL A 431 -24.29 1.27 -13.73
C VAL A 431 -25.33 2.37 -13.65
N PHE A 432 -25.45 2.99 -12.49
CA PHE A 432 -26.29 4.17 -12.28
C PHE A 432 -25.58 5.17 -11.37
N HIS A 433 -25.97 6.45 -11.48
CA HIS A 433 -25.37 7.55 -10.72
C HIS A 433 -26.33 8.15 -9.68
N GLU A 434 -27.56 7.64 -9.62
CA GLU A 434 -28.57 7.97 -8.62
C GLU A 434 -29.51 6.76 -8.43
N ILE A 435 -30.06 6.62 -7.23
CA ILE A 435 -30.98 5.53 -6.89
C ILE A 435 -32.42 6.04 -7.13
N THR A 436 -32.82 6.08 -8.41
CA THR A 436 -34.18 6.39 -8.86
C THR A 436 -34.78 5.23 -9.63
N LYS A 437 -36.12 5.13 -9.65
CA LYS A 437 -36.82 4.13 -10.45
C LYS A 437 -36.40 4.20 -11.93
N SER A 438 -36.38 5.40 -12.51
CA SER A 438 -35.98 5.62 -13.91
C SER A 438 -34.52 5.26 -14.17
N ALA A 439 -33.58 5.64 -13.28
CA ALA A 439 -32.16 5.32 -13.48
C ALA A 439 -31.89 3.81 -13.36
N ILE A 440 -32.57 3.12 -12.45
CA ILE A 440 -32.45 1.66 -12.29
C ILE A 440 -33.07 0.93 -13.49
N GLU A 441 -34.27 1.34 -13.94
CA GLU A 441 -34.90 0.77 -15.13
C GLU A 441 -34.03 0.94 -16.38
N GLU A 442 -33.43 2.11 -16.55
CA GLU A 442 -32.51 2.37 -17.67
C GLU A 442 -31.24 1.52 -17.59
N ALA A 443 -30.65 1.41 -16.40
CA ALA A 443 -29.45 0.60 -16.18
C ALA A 443 -29.72 -0.90 -16.40
N LEU A 444 -30.93 -1.39 -16.09
CA LEU A 444 -31.36 -2.76 -16.35
C LEU A 444 -31.64 -3.02 -17.84
N LYS A 445 -32.13 -2.01 -18.58
CA LYS A 445 -32.33 -2.11 -20.04
C LYS A 445 -31.01 -2.10 -20.81
N ASN A 446 -30.02 -1.36 -20.30
CA ASN A 446 -28.72 -1.18 -20.94
C ASN A 446 -27.56 -1.68 -20.06
N PRO A 447 -27.49 -2.98 -19.75
CA PRO A 447 -26.35 -3.55 -19.05
C PRO A 447 -25.10 -3.51 -19.95
N ARG A 448 -23.93 -3.39 -19.32
CA ARG A 448 -22.63 -3.48 -19.99
C ARG A 448 -21.80 -4.65 -19.45
N ASP A 449 -20.69 -4.92 -20.13
CA ASP A 449 -19.64 -5.80 -19.61
C ASP A 449 -18.84 -5.10 -18.49
N ILE A 450 -18.17 -5.89 -17.65
CA ILE A 450 -17.21 -5.36 -16.67
C ILE A 450 -16.03 -4.73 -17.42
N ASP A 451 -15.68 -3.51 -17.04
CA ASP A 451 -14.56 -2.76 -17.62
C ASP A 451 -13.25 -3.19 -16.96
N LEU A 452 -12.50 -4.04 -17.65
CA LEU A 452 -11.22 -4.55 -17.16
C LEU A 452 -10.16 -3.46 -17.02
N ASN A 453 -10.23 -2.35 -17.78
CA ASN A 453 -9.26 -1.26 -17.62
C ASN A 453 -9.44 -0.57 -16.26
N LEU A 454 -10.69 -0.40 -15.81
CA LEU A 454 -10.99 0.13 -14.47
C LEU A 454 -10.55 -0.82 -13.36
N VAL A 455 -10.73 -2.14 -13.57
CA VAL A 455 -10.24 -3.18 -12.66
C VAL A 455 -8.71 -3.12 -12.55
N ASP A 456 -8.01 -3.12 -13.68
CA ASP A 456 -6.54 -3.10 -13.72
C ASP A 456 -5.99 -1.81 -13.12
N ALA A 457 -6.64 -0.67 -13.37
CA ALA A 457 -6.28 0.60 -12.73
C ALA A 457 -6.41 0.54 -11.20
N GLN A 458 -7.47 -0.10 -10.69
CA GLN A 458 -7.66 -0.32 -9.25
C GLN A 458 -6.58 -1.27 -8.68
N GLN A 459 -6.32 -2.38 -9.36
CA GLN A 459 -5.31 -3.35 -8.94
C GLN A 459 -3.90 -2.76 -8.95
N ALA A 460 -3.54 -2.03 -9.99
CA ALA A 460 -2.25 -1.35 -10.10
C ALA A 460 -2.06 -0.35 -8.96
N ARG A 461 -3.08 0.47 -8.66
CA ARG A 461 -3.08 1.39 -7.50
C ARG A 461 -2.88 0.62 -6.20
N ARG A 462 -3.63 -0.47 -5.99
CA ARG A 462 -3.55 -1.31 -4.79
C ARG A 462 -2.15 -1.91 -4.60
N ILE A 463 -1.56 -2.43 -5.68
CA ILE A 463 -0.20 -3.00 -5.69
C ILE A 463 0.84 -1.91 -5.41
N LEU A 464 0.71 -0.73 -6.03
CA LEU A 464 1.63 0.38 -5.83
C LEU A 464 1.65 0.86 -4.37
N ASP A 465 0.47 1.11 -3.79
CA ASP A 465 0.35 1.54 -2.40
C ASP A 465 0.89 0.45 -1.45
N ARG A 466 0.71 -0.82 -1.82
CA ARG A 466 1.29 -1.97 -1.13
C ARG A 466 2.82 -1.97 -1.17
N ILE A 467 3.43 -1.82 -2.35
CA ILE A 467 4.90 -1.77 -2.50
C ILE A 467 5.49 -0.66 -1.64
N VAL A 468 4.92 0.54 -1.70
CA VAL A 468 5.35 1.68 -0.89
C VAL A 468 5.24 1.37 0.60
N GLY A 469 4.07 0.90 1.06
CA GLY A 469 3.84 0.59 2.46
C GLY A 469 4.79 -0.48 3.01
N TYR A 470 4.94 -1.60 2.32
CA TYR A 470 5.77 -2.73 2.77
C TYR A 470 7.27 -2.44 2.70
N LYS A 471 7.74 -1.61 1.75
CA LYS A 471 9.16 -1.27 1.62
C LYS A 471 9.58 -0.12 2.54
N LEU A 472 8.76 0.93 2.66
CA LEU A 472 9.14 2.14 3.39
C LEU A 472 8.78 2.10 4.88
N SER A 473 7.68 1.44 5.29
CA SER A 473 7.33 1.40 6.73
C SER A 473 8.41 0.74 7.60
N PRO A 474 9.02 -0.40 7.20
CA PRO A 474 10.13 -0.98 7.97
C PRO A 474 11.37 -0.08 8.04
N PHE A 475 11.59 0.77 7.03
CA PHE A 475 12.65 1.76 7.05
C PHE A 475 12.35 2.87 8.07
N LEU A 476 11.12 3.39 8.10
CA LEU A 476 10.68 4.35 9.11
C LEU A 476 10.80 3.79 10.53
N TRP A 477 10.47 2.51 10.74
CA TRP A 477 10.61 1.87 12.06
C TRP A 477 12.04 1.84 12.56
N LYS A 478 13.01 1.66 11.64
CA LYS A 478 14.44 1.62 11.97
C LYS A 478 15.04 3.01 12.18
N LYS A 479 14.50 4.05 11.52
CA LYS A 479 15.13 5.37 11.42
C LYS A 479 14.41 6.48 12.17
N VAL A 480 13.12 6.31 12.45
CA VAL A 480 12.27 7.34 13.06
C VAL A 480 11.63 6.78 14.33
N ALA A 481 10.60 5.95 14.20
CA ALA A 481 9.92 5.32 15.33
C ALA A 481 9.18 4.06 14.88
N ARG A 482 9.16 3.05 15.76
CA ARG A 482 8.44 1.79 15.53
C ARG A 482 6.94 2.05 15.41
N GLY A 483 6.29 1.36 14.47
CA GLY A 483 4.84 1.44 14.28
C GLY A 483 4.37 2.49 13.28
N LEU A 484 5.26 3.34 12.74
CA LEU A 484 4.91 4.33 11.73
C LEU A 484 4.57 3.69 10.37
N SER A 485 3.52 4.16 9.72
CA SER A 485 3.15 3.73 8.36
C SER A 485 3.66 4.72 7.31
N ALA A 486 4.35 4.21 6.29
CA ALA A 486 4.59 4.96 5.07
C ALA A 486 3.41 4.79 4.11
N GLY A 487 2.93 5.88 3.53
CA GLY A 487 1.84 5.86 2.56
C GLY A 487 2.15 6.82 1.42
N ARG A 488 2.02 6.34 0.17
CA ARG A 488 2.43 7.11 -1.02
C ARG A 488 1.80 8.51 -1.07
N VAL A 489 0.49 8.59 -0.80
CA VAL A 489 -0.25 9.87 -0.76
C VAL A 489 -0.18 10.51 0.62
N GLN A 490 -0.30 9.73 1.69
CA GLN A 490 -0.27 10.22 3.07
C GLN A 490 1.01 11.00 3.39
N SER A 491 2.17 10.48 2.97
CA SER A 491 3.46 11.14 3.21
C SER A 491 3.58 12.48 2.48
N VAL A 492 2.99 12.61 1.29
CA VAL A 492 2.93 13.90 0.57
C VAL A 492 2.00 14.87 1.27
N THR A 493 0.84 14.43 1.74
CA THR A 493 -0.08 15.28 2.52
C THR A 493 0.57 15.79 3.80
N VAL A 494 1.25 14.91 4.55
CA VAL A 494 1.99 15.32 5.76
C VAL A 494 3.10 16.30 5.41
N ARG A 495 3.82 16.11 4.29
CA ARG A 495 4.83 17.05 3.82
C ARG A 495 4.26 18.46 3.63
N LEU A 496 3.10 18.61 2.99
CA LEU A 496 2.47 19.93 2.77
C LEU A 496 2.15 20.64 4.10
N VAL A 497 1.68 19.89 5.11
CA VAL A 497 1.43 20.44 6.45
C VAL A 497 2.73 20.89 7.11
N VAL A 498 3.78 20.06 7.02
CA VAL A 498 5.11 20.39 7.58
C VAL A 498 5.75 21.58 6.88
N GLU A 499 5.59 21.71 5.56
CA GLU A 499 6.08 22.87 4.80
C GLU A 499 5.37 24.16 5.25
N ARG A 500 4.04 24.13 5.41
CA ARG A 500 3.29 25.26 5.96
C ARG A 500 3.69 25.60 7.39
N GLU A 501 3.92 24.60 8.23
CA GLU A 501 4.39 24.83 9.61
C GLU A 501 5.78 25.50 9.62
N ARG A 502 6.68 25.11 8.71
CA ARG A 502 7.99 25.76 8.56
C ARG A 502 7.86 27.19 8.02
N GLU A 503 6.95 27.44 7.09
CA GLU A 503 6.64 28.80 6.63
C GLU A 503 6.18 29.68 7.82
N ILE A 504 5.34 29.15 8.70
CA ILE A 504 4.88 29.84 9.91
C ILE A 504 6.03 30.09 10.89
N GLN A 505 6.88 29.09 11.14
CA GLN A 505 8.02 29.22 12.06
C GLN A 505 9.09 30.20 11.55
N ASN A 506 9.27 30.28 10.23
CA ASN A 506 10.21 31.21 9.59
C ASN A 506 9.58 32.58 9.30
N PHE A 507 8.28 32.76 9.59
CA PHE A 507 7.62 34.05 9.39
C PHE A 507 8.15 35.05 10.40
N ILE A 508 8.80 36.11 9.91
CA ILE A 508 9.25 37.24 10.72
C ILE A 508 8.14 38.29 10.69
N PRO A 509 7.40 38.51 11.79
CA PRO A 509 6.36 39.52 11.82
C PRO A 509 6.96 40.92 11.56
N GLN A 510 6.29 41.69 10.72
CA GLN A 510 6.62 43.09 10.47
C GLN A 510 5.56 43.95 11.14
N GLU A 511 6.00 44.91 11.95
CA GLU A 511 5.12 45.93 12.50
C GLU A 511 4.63 46.85 11.36
N TYR A 512 3.32 47.09 11.34
CA TYR A 512 2.71 48.10 10.49
C TYR A 512 1.46 48.65 11.17
N TRP A 513 1.12 49.88 10.83
CA TRP A 513 0.00 50.61 11.39
C TRP A 513 -1.00 50.97 10.29
N THR A 514 -2.28 50.97 10.63
CA THR A 514 -3.35 51.45 9.76
C THR A 514 -4.07 52.58 10.49
N ILE A 515 -4.31 53.68 9.80
CA ILE A 515 -5.07 54.81 10.37
C ILE A 515 -6.51 54.66 9.92
N VAL A 516 -7.41 54.59 10.91
CA VAL A 516 -8.86 54.49 10.72
C VAL A 516 -9.50 55.77 11.23
N ALA A 517 -10.29 56.44 10.39
CA ALA A 517 -11.10 57.59 10.76
C ALA A 517 -12.57 57.16 10.89
N HIS A 518 -13.20 57.49 12.01
CA HIS A 518 -14.65 57.35 12.17
C HIS A 518 -15.30 58.65 11.74
N LEU A 519 -16.05 58.58 10.65
CA LEU A 519 -16.66 59.74 10.01
C LEU A 519 -18.18 59.63 10.12
N LYS A 520 -18.83 60.78 10.26
CA LYS A 520 -20.28 60.90 10.17
C LYS A 520 -20.62 62.11 9.33
N LYS A 521 -21.77 62.05 8.68
CA LYS A 521 -22.29 63.20 7.95
C LYS A 521 -22.61 64.33 8.93
N LEU A 522 -22.23 65.57 8.61
CA LEU A 522 -22.55 66.72 9.44
C LEU A 522 -24.07 66.98 9.38
N PRO A 523 -24.68 67.55 10.45
CA PRO A 523 -26.12 67.83 10.50
C PRO A 523 -26.62 68.74 9.37
N GLU A 524 -25.74 69.61 8.88
CA GLU A 524 -26.00 70.62 7.86
C GLU A 524 -26.08 70.02 6.44
N ASP A 525 -25.49 68.82 6.24
CA ASP A 525 -25.40 68.17 4.93
C ASP A 525 -26.53 67.14 4.68
N GLY A 526 -27.45 66.94 5.64
CA GLY A 526 -28.63 66.07 5.49
C GLY A 526 -28.97 65.22 6.73
N PRO A 527 -29.94 64.28 6.62
CA PRO A 527 -30.39 63.49 7.77
C PRO A 527 -29.24 62.69 8.39
N ARG A 528 -29.30 62.54 9.72
CA ARG A 528 -28.28 61.90 10.57
C ARG A 528 -27.88 60.54 9.99
N ALA A 529 -26.74 60.49 9.32
CA ALA A 529 -26.21 59.27 8.73
C ALA A 529 -25.49 58.43 9.79
N ALA A 530 -25.48 57.11 9.60
CA ALA A 530 -24.68 56.21 10.41
C ALA A 530 -23.19 56.56 10.30
N GLU A 531 -22.47 56.43 11.42
CA GLU A 531 -21.01 56.51 11.42
C GLU A 531 -20.42 55.42 10.51
N PHE A 532 -19.34 55.76 9.79
CA PHE A 532 -18.62 54.83 8.94
C PHE A 532 -17.11 54.98 9.12
N GLU A 533 -16.38 53.91 8.84
CA GLU A 533 -14.92 53.88 8.90
C GLU A 533 -14.30 54.21 7.54
N ALA A 534 -13.28 55.06 7.55
CA ALA A 534 -12.43 55.33 6.41
C ALA A 534 -10.98 54.98 6.74
N LEU A 535 -10.33 54.22 5.85
CA LEU A 535 -8.91 53.88 5.97
C LEU A 535 -8.08 54.92 5.22
N LEU A 536 -6.98 55.38 5.83
CA LEU A 536 -6.02 56.23 5.13
C LEU A 536 -5.30 55.44 4.03
N VAL A 537 -5.48 55.85 2.77
CA VAL A 537 -4.89 55.18 1.59
C VAL A 537 -3.80 56.00 0.90
N LYS A 538 -3.77 57.32 1.13
CA LYS A 538 -2.81 58.24 0.52
C LYS A 538 -2.38 59.30 1.53
N LYS A 539 -1.13 59.77 1.42
CA LYS A 539 -0.61 60.94 2.13
C LYS A 539 0.23 61.75 1.14
N ASP A 540 0.03 63.06 1.10
CA ASP A 540 0.76 63.99 0.21
C ASP A 540 0.72 63.58 -1.28
N GLY A 541 -0.41 62.99 -1.73
CA GLY A 541 -0.60 62.50 -3.09
C GLY A 541 -0.07 61.08 -3.35
N GLU A 542 0.78 60.54 -2.48
CA GLU A 542 1.37 59.21 -2.61
C GLU A 542 0.50 58.11 -1.99
N VAL A 543 0.41 56.95 -2.66
CA VAL A 543 -0.32 55.77 -2.15
C VAL A 543 0.48 55.11 -1.04
N ILE A 544 -0.14 54.95 0.12
CA ILE A 544 0.44 54.23 1.25
C ILE A 544 0.26 52.73 0.99
N PRO A 545 1.33 51.95 0.80
CA PRO A 545 1.21 50.51 0.67
C PRO A 545 0.72 49.91 2.00
N LYS A 546 0.17 48.69 1.98
CA LYS A 546 -0.41 48.04 3.17
C LYS A 546 0.55 47.97 4.39
N LEU A 547 1.86 47.88 4.14
CA LEU A 547 2.92 47.88 5.17
C LEU A 547 3.71 49.21 5.22
N GLY A 548 3.09 50.30 4.76
CA GLY A 548 3.75 51.59 4.53
C GLY A 548 4.07 52.34 5.82
N ILE A 549 3.16 52.33 6.80
CA ILE A 549 3.35 52.99 8.10
C ILE A 549 3.98 51.98 9.05
N LYS A 550 5.28 52.10 9.31
CA LYS A 550 6.07 51.02 9.93
C LYS A 550 6.18 51.13 11.44
N THR A 551 5.92 52.31 12.00
CA THR A 551 6.15 52.58 13.43
C THR A 551 5.00 53.35 14.06
N LYS A 552 4.81 53.15 15.37
CA LYS A 552 3.84 53.91 16.16
C LYS A 552 4.05 55.43 16.06
N LYS A 553 5.31 55.88 16.08
CA LYS A 553 5.66 57.31 16.04
C LYS A 553 5.21 57.97 14.73
N GLU A 554 5.38 57.27 13.61
CA GLU A 554 4.91 57.71 12.30
C GLU A 554 3.38 57.78 12.25
N ALA A 555 2.70 56.74 12.76
CA ALA A 555 1.24 56.71 12.88
C ALA A 555 0.71 57.87 13.75
N GLU A 556 1.31 58.11 14.92
CA GLU A 556 0.94 59.20 15.83
C GLU A 556 1.14 60.58 15.20
N LYS A 557 2.20 60.76 14.39
CA LYS A 557 2.41 62.00 13.63
C LYS A 557 1.28 62.24 12.64
N ILE A 558 0.92 61.23 11.86
CA ILE A 558 -0.19 61.30 10.90
C ILE A 558 -1.52 61.59 11.62
N VAL A 559 -1.79 60.93 12.74
CA VAL A 559 -3.00 61.18 13.55
C VAL A 559 -3.02 62.60 14.09
N LYS A 560 -1.87 63.16 14.47
CA LYS A 560 -1.75 64.55 14.92
C LYS A 560 -2.04 65.53 13.78
N ASP A 561 -1.51 65.27 12.57
CA ASP A 561 -1.75 66.09 11.38
C ASP A 561 -3.24 66.08 10.98
N LEU A 562 -3.93 64.97 11.21
CA LEU A 562 -5.37 64.81 10.94
C LEU A 562 -6.27 65.40 12.04
N LYS A 563 -5.72 65.72 13.22
CA LYS A 563 -6.50 66.17 14.37
C LYS A 563 -7.02 67.59 14.13
N GLY A 564 -8.34 67.74 13.97
CA GLY A 564 -8.97 69.02 13.63
C GLY A 564 -8.97 69.33 12.13
N ALA A 565 -8.53 68.39 11.29
CA ALA A 565 -8.67 68.51 9.84
C ALA A 565 -10.16 68.47 9.43
N LYS A 566 -10.49 69.14 8.33
CA LYS A 566 -11.79 69.01 7.67
C LYS A 566 -11.74 67.80 6.73
N TYR A 567 -12.76 66.95 6.80
CA TYR A 567 -12.89 65.78 5.95
C TYR A 567 -13.93 66.04 4.88
N GLU A 568 -13.55 65.87 3.63
CA GLU A 568 -14.42 66.13 2.47
C GLU A 568 -14.46 64.89 1.57
N VAL A 569 -15.62 64.65 0.97
CA VAL A 569 -15.79 63.57 -0.01
C VAL A 569 -15.33 64.11 -1.36
N ILE A 570 -14.18 63.63 -1.84
CA ILE A 570 -13.57 64.07 -3.11
C ILE A 570 -14.20 63.36 -4.31
N ASP A 571 -14.60 62.10 -4.15
CA ASP A 571 -15.18 61.29 -5.21
C ASP A 571 -16.15 60.25 -4.63
N THR A 572 -17.20 59.90 -5.38
CA THR A 572 -18.13 58.83 -5.03
C THR A 572 -18.46 58.02 -6.28
N GLU A 573 -17.96 56.79 -6.31
CA GLU A 573 -18.19 55.89 -7.42
C GLU A 573 -19.25 54.83 -7.06
N LYS A 574 -20.29 54.70 -7.89
CA LYS A 574 -21.29 53.64 -7.77
C LYS A 574 -21.10 52.62 -8.89
N LYS A 575 -20.65 51.42 -8.55
CA LYS A 575 -20.47 50.30 -9.48
C LYS A 575 -21.51 49.21 -9.26
N GLU A 576 -22.17 48.78 -10.33
CA GLU A 576 -22.99 47.57 -10.33
C GLU A 576 -22.09 46.33 -10.42
N ILE A 577 -22.16 45.43 -9.43
CA ILE A 577 -21.36 44.20 -9.41
C ILE A 577 -22.29 43.00 -9.58
N LYS A 578 -22.16 42.28 -10.70
CA LYS A 578 -22.89 41.03 -10.94
C LYS A 578 -22.13 39.85 -10.32
N ARG A 579 -22.80 39.08 -9.45
CA ARG A 579 -22.27 37.84 -8.88
C ARG A 579 -22.98 36.64 -9.49
N ASN A 580 -22.21 35.76 -10.12
CA ASN A 580 -22.74 34.50 -10.64
C ASN A 580 -22.80 33.43 -9.54
N PRO A 581 -23.78 32.51 -9.60
CA PRO A 581 -23.84 31.36 -8.70
C PRO A 581 -22.62 30.45 -8.90
N LEU A 582 -22.20 29.84 -7.80
CA LEU A 582 -21.11 28.87 -7.83
C LEU A 582 -21.54 27.58 -8.54
N PRO A 583 -20.60 26.83 -9.14
CA PRO A 583 -20.90 25.54 -9.77
C PRO A 583 -21.53 24.54 -8.80
N PRO A 584 -22.24 23.51 -9.30
CA PRO A 584 -22.72 22.41 -8.48
C PRO A 584 -21.56 21.68 -7.81
N PHE A 585 -21.85 20.94 -6.74
CA PHE A 585 -20.79 20.36 -5.93
C PHE A 585 -20.08 19.19 -6.63
N THR A 586 -18.75 19.19 -6.52
CA THR A 586 -17.90 18.01 -6.59
C THR A 586 -17.61 17.49 -5.18
N THR A 587 -16.96 16.33 -5.07
CA THR A 587 -16.52 15.78 -3.78
C THR A 587 -15.68 16.78 -2.99
N SER A 588 -14.72 17.46 -3.64
CA SER A 588 -13.79 18.37 -2.98
C SER A 588 -14.47 19.65 -2.51
N THR A 589 -15.31 20.24 -3.35
CA THR A 589 -16.02 21.50 -3.04
C THR A 589 -17.11 21.30 -1.99
N LEU A 590 -17.76 20.12 -1.97
CA LEU A 590 -18.69 19.74 -0.90
C LEU A 590 -17.97 19.64 0.44
N GLN A 591 -16.85 18.92 0.50
CA GLN A 591 -16.06 18.77 1.73
C GLN A 591 -15.57 20.12 2.27
N GLN A 592 -15.04 20.98 1.40
CA GLN A 592 -14.57 22.31 1.78
C GLN A 592 -15.70 23.18 2.32
N THR A 593 -16.84 23.22 1.63
CA THR A 593 -17.97 24.07 2.03
C THR A 593 -18.62 23.57 3.31
N ALA A 594 -18.75 22.25 3.48
CA ALA A 594 -19.26 21.65 4.72
C ALA A 594 -18.35 21.94 5.93
N TRP A 595 -17.02 21.94 5.74
CA TRP A 595 -16.09 22.38 6.78
C TRP A 595 -16.24 23.87 7.10
N GLN A 596 -16.30 24.74 6.09
CA GLN A 596 -16.41 26.19 6.29
C GLN A 596 -17.71 26.58 7.01
N ARG A 597 -18.84 25.95 6.65
CA ARG A 597 -20.16 26.30 7.21
C ARG A 597 -20.49 25.56 8.51
N PHE A 598 -20.17 24.27 8.60
CA PHE A 598 -20.65 23.41 9.68
C PHE A 598 -19.53 22.77 10.50
N ARG A 599 -18.26 23.03 10.17
CA ARG A 599 -17.09 22.38 10.76
C ARG A 599 -17.13 20.85 10.66
N PHE A 600 -17.80 20.31 9.64
CA PHE A 600 -17.86 18.87 9.41
C PHE A 600 -16.51 18.38 8.84
N PRO A 601 -15.81 17.46 9.54
CA PRO A 601 -14.61 16.86 8.99
C PRO A 601 -14.93 16.07 7.72
N ALA A 602 -13.96 15.95 6.79
CA ALA A 602 -14.17 15.26 5.52
C ALA A 602 -14.76 13.84 5.68
N LYS A 603 -14.30 13.08 6.68
CA LYS A 603 -14.84 11.74 7.01
C LYS A 603 -16.33 11.77 7.38
N LEU A 604 -16.75 12.76 8.17
CA LEU A 604 -18.14 12.93 8.57
C LEU A 604 -19.01 13.32 7.36
N THR A 605 -18.57 14.31 6.58
CA THR A 605 -19.25 14.76 5.36
C THR A 605 -19.50 13.60 4.40
N MET A 606 -18.46 12.78 4.14
CA MET A 606 -18.59 11.63 3.23
C MET A 606 -19.50 10.54 3.77
N ARG A 607 -19.48 10.27 5.09
CA ARG A 607 -20.41 9.31 5.71
C ARG A 607 -21.87 9.75 5.57
N ILE A 608 -22.17 11.03 5.81
CA ILE A 608 -23.52 11.56 5.66
C ILE A 608 -23.95 11.56 4.19
N ALA A 609 -23.05 11.97 3.28
CA ALA A 609 -23.33 11.93 1.85
C ALA A 609 -23.60 10.51 1.34
N GLN A 610 -22.86 9.50 1.83
CA GLN A 610 -23.14 8.08 1.54
C GLN A 610 -24.57 7.70 1.96
N GLN A 611 -24.99 8.03 3.18
CA GLN A 611 -26.35 7.74 3.66
C GLN A 611 -27.43 8.44 2.83
N LEU A 612 -27.20 9.70 2.44
CA LEU A 612 -28.11 10.44 1.56
C LEU A 612 -28.19 9.82 0.16
N TYR A 613 -27.07 9.31 -0.36
CA TYR A 613 -27.03 8.62 -1.65
C TYR A 613 -27.77 7.27 -1.59
N GLU A 614 -27.49 6.44 -0.59
CA GLU A 614 -28.12 5.12 -0.38
C GLU A 614 -29.63 5.21 -0.17
N THR A 615 -30.11 6.32 0.42
CA THR A 615 -31.54 6.61 0.57
C THR A 615 -32.16 7.34 -0.63
N GLY A 616 -31.42 7.45 -1.74
CA GLY A 616 -31.89 8.02 -3.01
C GLY A 616 -32.21 9.52 -2.94
N LYS A 617 -31.59 10.26 -2.01
CA LYS A 617 -31.80 11.71 -1.84
C LYS A 617 -30.87 12.56 -2.70
N ILE A 618 -29.65 12.09 -2.93
CA ILE A 618 -28.66 12.77 -3.77
C ILE A 618 -28.06 11.82 -4.81
N THR A 619 -27.39 12.38 -5.82
CA THR A 619 -26.55 11.66 -6.78
C THR A 619 -25.25 11.14 -6.14
N TYR A 620 -24.51 10.31 -6.86
CA TYR A 620 -23.27 9.72 -6.40
C TYR A 620 -22.25 10.78 -5.96
N HIS A 621 -21.89 10.72 -4.69
CA HIS A 621 -21.15 11.78 -3.99
C HIS A 621 -19.63 11.71 -4.15
N ARG A 622 -19.09 10.69 -4.86
CA ARG A 622 -17.66 10.57 -5.20
C ARG A 622 -17.44 10.91 -6.67
N THR A 623 -17.61 12.17 -6.99
CA THR A 623 -17.51 12.74 -8.34
C THR A 623 -16.57 13.94 -8.36
N ASP A 624 -15.83 14.08 -9.45
CA ASP A 624 -15.09 15.29 -9.82
C ASP A 624 -15.79 16.10 -10.92
N SER A 625 -16.96 15.64 -11.37
CA SER A 625 -17.75 16.25 -12.43
C SER A 625 -18.61 17.40 -11.93
N LEU A 626 -18.70 18.46 -12.74
CA LEU A 626 -19.64 19.57 -12.58
C LEU A 626 -20.88 19.41 -13.48
N ASN A 627 -20.96 18.31 -14.24
CA ASN A 627 -22.01 18.09 -15.22
C ASN A 627 -23.38 17.90 -14.54
N LEU A 628 -24.43 18.44 -15.14
CA LEU A 628 -25.82 18.25 -14.73
C LEU A 628 -26.59 17.72 -15.93
N SER A 629 -27.35 16.63 -15.75
CA SER A 629 -28.17 16.06 -16.81
C SER A 629 -29.23 17.05 -17.27
N ASN A 630 -29.62 16.99 -18.55
CA ASN A 630 -30.70 17.82 -19.08
C ASN A 630 -31.99 17.63 -18.27
N LEU A 631 -32.30 16.40 -17.87
CA LEU A 631 -33.44 16.08 -17.01
C LEU A 631 -33.41 16.87 -15.70
N SER A 632 -32.28 16.87 -15.00
CA SER A 632 -32.12 17.61 -13.74
C SER A 632 -32.26 19.13 -13.94
N LEU A 633 -31.68 19.67 -15.02
CA LEU A 633 -31.75 21.09 -15.36
C LEU A 633 -33.16 21.55 -15.68
N PHE A 634 -33.93 20.77 -16.46
CA PHE A 634 -35.33 21.07 -16.75
C PHE A 634 -36.22 20.96 -15.50
N ALA A 635 -35.97 19.96 -14.64
CA ALA A 635 -36.67 19.84 -13.37
C ALA A 635 -36.39 21.03 -12.45
N ALA A 636 -35.13 21.48 -12.35
CA ALA A 636 -34.75 22.66 -11.59
C ALA A 636 -35.39 23.94 -12.15
N LYS A 637 -35.37 24.14 -13.48
CA LYS A 637 -36.09 25.25 -14.15
C LYS A 637 -37.56 25.27 -13.75
N LYS A 638 -38.25 24.13 -13.85
CA LYS A 638 -39.68 24.02 -13.49
C LYS A 638 -39.91 24.38 -12.02
N PHE A 639 -39.02 23.94 -11.13
CA PHE A 639 -39.08 24.27 -9.72
C PHE A 639 -38.86 25.76 -9.46
N ILE A 640 -37.83 26.37 -10.06
CA ILE A 640 -37.49 27.78 -9.87
C ILE A 640 -38.62 28.68 -10.34
N VAL A 641 -39.10 28.49 -11.57
CA VAL A 641 -40.19 29.30 -12.13
C VAL A 641 -41.47 29.17 -11.30
N LYS A 642 -41.78 27.97 -10.80
CA LYS A 642 -42.99 27.73 -10.00
C LYS A 642 -42.92 28.36 -8.60
N ASN A 643 -41.77 28.32 -7.92
CA ASN A 643 -41.67 28.69 -6.51
C ASN A 643 -41.02 30.07 -6.27
N TYR A 644 -40.21 30.57 -7.19
CA TYR A 644 -39.52 31.86 -7.07
C TYR A 644 -39.91 32.89 -8.11
N GLY A 645 -40.49 32.49 -9.25
CA GLY A 645 -40.86 33.41 -10.34
C GLY A 645 -39.93 33.33 -11.55
N LYS A 646 -40.34 33.94 -12.66
CA LYS A 646 -39.63 33.87 -13.96
C LYS A 646 -38.37 34.73 -13.97
N GLU A 647 -38.35 35.79 -13.17
CA GLU A 647 -37.25 36.72 -12.95
C GLU A 647 -36.03 36.07 -12.26
N TYR A 648 -36.24 34.99 -11.50
CA TYR A 648 -35.17 34.19 -10.90
C TYR A 648 -34.62 33.12 -11.85
N TRP A 649 -35.21 32.94 -13.03
CA TRP A 649 -34.69 32.06 -14.07
C TRP A 649 -33.83 32.85 -15.08
N PRO A 650 -32.53 32.52 -15.28
CA PRO A 650 -31.63 33.29 -16.16
C PRO A 650 -31.99 33.24 -17.66
N GLY A 651 -33.06 32.56 -18.06
CA GLY A 651 -33.48 32.40 -19.45
C GLY A 651 -32.89 31.17 -20.15
N PHE A 652 -31.73 30.65 -19.70
CA PHE A 652 -31.02 29.53 -20.32
C PHE A 652 -30.55 28.48 -19.28
N LEU A 653 -30.32 27.24 -19.74
CA LEU A 653 -29.77 26.18 -18.89
C LEU A 653 -28.28 26.43 -18.63
N ARG A 654 -27.91 26.77 -17.39
CA ARG A 654 -26.49 26.87 -17.00
C ARG A 654 -25.86 25.49 -16.96
N LYS A 655 -24.86 25.27 -17.82
CA LYS A 655 -24.02 24.07 -17.84
C LYS A 655 -22.60 24.41 -17.45
N TYR A 656 -22.00 23.59 -16.60
CA TYR A 656 -20.63 23.74 -16.16
C TYR A 656 -19.77 22.64 -16.79
N LYS A 657 -18.60 23.01 -17.31
CA LYS A 657 -17.65 22.05 -17.89
C LYS A 657 -16.57 21.69 -16.88
N THR A 658 -16.29 20.39 -16.76
CA THR A 658 -15.19 19.88 -15.94
C THR A 658 -13.86 20.09 -16.69
N LYS A 659 -12.85 20.69 -16.03
CA LYS A 659 -11.53 20.95 -16.65
C LYS A 659 -10.57 19.74 -16.63
N ALA A 660 -10.90 18.65 -15.93
CA ALA A 660 -10.00 17.54 -15.71
C ALA A 660 -9.94 16.58 -16.93
N LYS A 661 -8.73 16.40 -17.50
CA LYS A 661 -8.43 15.55 -18.67
C LYS A 661 -8.70 14.04 -18.52
N GLY A 662 -9.23 13.59 -17.37
CA GLY A 662 -9.51 12.18 -17.08
C GLY A 662 -10.77 11.96 -16.25
N ALA A 663 -11.59 12.99 -16.05
CA ALA A 663 -12.93 12.82 -15.48
C ALA A 663 -13.77 12.07 -16.52
N GLN A 664 -14.35 10.93 -16.15
CA GLN A 664 -15.35 10.29 -17.00
C GLN A 664 -16.55 11.25 -17.07
N GLU A 665 -16.79 11.87 -18.23
CA GLU A 665 -17.89 12.81 -18.47
C GLU A 665 -19.29 12.19 -18.21
N ALA A 666 -19.35 10.87 -18.02
CA ALA A 666 -20.52 10.12 -17.61
C ALA A 666 -20.98 10.40 -16.16
N HIS A 667 -20.13 10.94 -15.28
CA HIS A 667 -20.52 11.26 -13.91
C HIS A 667 -21.25 12.60 -13.81
N GLU A 668 -22.27 12.63 -12.96
CA GLU A 668 -23.01 13.85 -12.63
C GLU A 668 -22.40 14.53 -11.40
N ALA A 669 -22.65 15.84 -11.24
CA ALA A 669 -22.33 16.57 -10.02
C ALA A 669 -23.18 16.09 -8.84
N ILE A 670 -22.75 16.43 -7.62
CA ILE A 670 -23.50 16.15 -6.39
C ILE A 670 -24.69 17.12 -6.31
N ARG A 671 -25.89 16.58 -6.50
CA ARG A 671 -27.15 17.32 -6.51
C ARG A 671 -28.26 16.51 -5.83
N PRO A 672 -29.38 17.13 -5.43
CA PRO A 672 -30.57 16.36 -5.07
C PRO A 672 -31.05 15.55 -6.27
N THR A 673 -31.57 14.36 -6.00
CA THR A 673 -32.16 13.49 -7.00
C THR A 673 -33.38 14.14 -7.66
N TYR A 674 -34.19 14.86 -6.86
CA TYR A 674 -35.33 15.63 -7.33
C TYR A 674 -35.38 17.02 -6.67
N PRO A 675 -35.58 18.11 -7.43
CA PRO A 675 -35.62 19.48 -6.89
C PRO A 675 -36.78 19.74 -5.91
N ASP A 676 -37.92 19.08 -6.09
CA ASP A 676 -39.15 19.27 -5.31
C ASP A 676 -39.13 18.66 -3.91
N ARG A 677 -38.14 17.78 -3.64
CA ARG A 677 -37.79 17.27 -2.31
C ARG A 677 -37.04 18.34 -1.50
N THR A 678 -37.71 19.43 -1.18
CA THR A 678 -37.12 20.52 -0.40
C THR A 678 -36.63 20.02 0.97
N PRO A 679 -35.58 20.62 1.55
CA PRO A 679 -35.02 20.20 2.84
C PRO A 679 -36.09 20.05 3.95
N ASP A 680 -37.05 20.98 4.01
CA ASP A 680 -38.12 20.99 5.02
C ASP A 680 -39.11 19.83 4.89
N LYS A 681 -39.24 19.23 3.69
CA LYS A 681 -40.14 18.09 3.45
C LYS A 681 -39.52 16.74 3.82
N LEU A 682 -38.20 16.70 4.03
CA LEU A 682 -37.50 15.46 4.30
C LEU A 682 -37.33 15.26 5.81
N LYS A 683 -37.84 14.14 6.32
CA LYS A 683 -37.52 13.67 7.67
C LYS A 683 -36.10 13.09 7.67
N LEU A 684 -35.13 13.91 8.07
CA LEU A 684 -33.70 13.58 8.15
C LEU A 684 -33.18 13.95 9.54
N ASP A 685 -32.08 13.34 9.97
CA ASP A 685 -31.40 13.82 11.17
C ASP A 685 -30.79 15.22 10.95
N ASN A 686 -30.44 15.93 12.03
CA ASN A 686 -29.94 17.30 11.95
C ASN A 686 -28.68 17.44 11.06
N GLN A 687 -27.75 16.48 11.10
CA GLN A 687 -26.52 16.56 10.30
C GLN A 687 -26.81 16.27 8.81
N GLN A 688 -27.69 15.32 8.54
CA GLN A 688 -28.20 15.01 7.20
C GLN A 688 -28.97 16.20 6.61
N THR A 689 -29.85 16.84 7.38
CA THR A 689 -30.60 18.02 6.94
C THR A 689 -29.66 19.15 6.56
N LYS A 690 -28.65 19.45 7.38
CA LYS A 690 -27.65 20.50 7.06
C LYS A 690 -26.89 20.21 5.77
N LEU A 691 -26.42 18.97 5.57
CA LEU A 691 -25.67 18.63 4.37
C LEU A 691 -26.57 18.59 3.12
N TYR A 692 -27.78 18.07 3.26
CA TYR A 692 -28.76 18.03 2.19
C TYR A 692 -29.21 19.43 1.76
N ASP A 693 -29.54 20.31 2.72
CA ASP A 693 -29.88 21.72 2.46
C ASP A 693 -28.75 22.44 1.73
N LEU A 694 -27.50 22.20 2.12
CA LEU A 694 -26.34 22.76 1.44
C LEU A 694 -26.27 22.31 -0.03
N ILE A 695 -26.41 21.00 -0.29
CA ILE A 695 -26.40 20.43 -1.64
C ILE A 695 -27.57 20.95 -2.47
N TRP A 696 -28.76 20.99 -1.88
CA TRP A 696 -29.99 21.44 -2.53
C TRP A 696 -29.90 22.92 -2.93
N ARG A 697 -29.51 23.80 -2.00
CA ARG A 697 -29.36 25.24 -2.28
C ARG A 697 -28.29 25.51 -3.33
N ARG A 698 -27.18 24.77 -3.32
CA ARG A 698 -26.11 24.91 -4.33
C ARG A 698 -26.58 24.53 -5.73
N PHE A 699 -27.47 23.56 -5.83
CA PHE A 699 -28.00 23.09 -7.11
C PHE A 699 -29.11 23.99 -7.66
N ILE A 700 -29.96 24.56 -6.78
CA ILE A 700 -31.05 25.46 -7.17
C ILE A 700 -30.56 26.88 -7.51
N ALA A 701 -29.56 27.39 -6.78
CA ALA A 701 -28.92 28.67 -7.06
C ALA A 701 -28.01 28.58 -8.28
#